data_AF-A0A8H3ZN33-F1
#
_entry.id   AF-A0A8H3ZN33-F1
#
_cell.length_a   1.000
_cell.length_b   1.000
_cell.length_c   1.000
_cell.angle_alpha   90.00
_cell.angle_beta   90.00
_cell.angle_gamma   90.00
#
_symmetry.space_group_name_H-M   'P 1'
#
loop_
_entity.id
_entity.type
_entity.pdbx_description
1 polymer ?
#
loop_
_entity_poly.entity_id
_entity_poly.type
_entity_poly.pdbx_seq_one_letter_code
_entity_poly.pdbx_strand_id
1 'polypeptide(L)'
;MGKRQTKFSRRILVATRTLSPITRGLQNPNQPAALVTSYARPAPSHPAEPILLQMTMEGRDYDQGLGLHGSPEIPMTSSTEWHASRQLPRKPIPQTPTTPAPIGSPPGPYGRSPPTPTAKSPQPSFSERAAAGAAAYFPTTQTFGNHGQHQSRPRPSPLQLDSYEYSNYTPSQSQFSTPYTGGFGPKKQVRIDSHSALLSSPPYQPPPGRPESYTYHPPGHIAVYQRWWHPSWNMYFFLFAGIAFAMGHHFFYKHLDGSEANNQLRMLRYGAALSFLSKASLASAVILAFRQRVWMTVRRKMLTLAAVDSLFAAAEDMSAIFNFEVFKQARVAMILALYVWCTPLVVILTSDTLGVRPRTTTKNAMCPNVRTLNFTQEEHVDWRAGKKIDGLYVLSVSLWNTTSANQTDPNFFDYWAGPSDQYDEVATSAAFQRKAIGRVEASNEICGMGFNCSFSINFRGPGYKCTELASGVGSEVKDLRGAKWPSEYFDFDKLAPTGNYTYYAHASEGEYLNPQLNETWGGGVPKMEPPFPPHLGVLRTEPILWFGYAHVDNTTATQPNSTADPEWKSAYTPKAFGCEHYETEYEVFFNYSNQIQNTTVKRREFLYPVIDTVVDRGVDANDGTLDNTTASPERNYILPTDLQRYRRAMAYHSMGKRFRDFINGTIYQPGAIANTKALQTKLIDHHNYLGVSNLMEEVQSFYEDIIISMFSNPRFITVVWASDTATQTGPVTDASKKYECVRQRTDIRYDYHQGQLWAVYSVAIFLAIIGVAFGVAAVWEEGLVRNTRFSSIVAATRGPGLEKLPWGNTVPGSDHRPVAGARVGYGLVPTDPHAGGSTYGFGLEGDVKQRSREEQPSRTPTGLGSPFNRASRRWSKLTSNSPPPPNTSDGR
;
A
#
# COMPACT_ATOMS: atom_id res chain seq x y z
N MET A 1 -37.07 4.89 39.77
CA MET A 1 -38.32 5.18 39.01
C MET A 1 -38.12 4.68 37.58
N GLY A 2 -39.03 4.03 36.87
CA GLY A 2 -40.30 3.39 37.24
C GLY A 2 -41.05 2.75 36.04
N LYS A 3 -41.60 1.54 36.22
CA LYS A 3 -42.83 0.92 35.62
C LYS A 3 -43.27 1.38 34.20
N ARG A 4 -43.55 0.53 33.20
CA ARG A 4 -44.40 -0.71 33.11
C ARG A 4 -44.23 -1.35 31.69
N GLN A 5 -44.84 -2.48 31.26
CA GLN A 5 -45.03 -3.84 31.83
C GLN A 5 -45.82 -4.74 30.81
N THR A 6 -45.30 -5.93 30.45
CA THR A 6 -46.02 -7.21 30.13
C THR A 6 -46.99 -7.47 28.93
N LYS A 7 -46.86 -8.72 28.40
CA LYS A 7 -47.91 -9.70 27.95
C LYS A 7 -48.61 -9.51 26.57
N PHE A 8 -49.22 -10.53 25.91
CA PHE A 8 -48.94 -11.99 25.72
C PHE A 8 -49.98 -12.65 24.75
N SER A 9 -49.66 -13.85 24.23
CA SER A 9 -50.59 -14.94 23.82
C SER A 9 -51.32 -15.03 22.45
N ARG A 10 -50.97 -16.13 21.76
CA ARG A 10 -51.60 -16.98 20.72
C ARG A 10 -53.13 -17.09 20.57
N ARG A 11 -53.58 -17.29 19.32
CA ARG A 11 -54.41 -18.42 18.77
C ARG A 11 -53.96 -18.68 17.29
N ILE A 12 -53.96 -19.84 16.61
CA ILE A 12 -54.42 -21.25 16.77
C ILE A 12 -55.69 -21.64 15.96
N LEU A 13 -55.51 -22.17 14.73
CA LEU A 13 -56.15 -23.31 14.01
C LEU A 13 -55.61 -23.28 12.53
N VAL A 14 -54.97 -24.27 11.89
CA VAL A 14 -55.16 -25.74 11.67
C VAL A 14 -56.01 -26.07 10.42
N ALA A 15 -55.36 -26.57 9.34
CA ALA A 15 -55.98 -27.29 8.21
C ALA A 15 -54.96 -28.11 7.36
N THR A 16 -54.65 -29.35 7.79
CA THR A 16 -54.38 -30.59 7.01
C THR A 16 -53.63 -30.66 5.64
N ARG A 17 -52.88 -31.78 5.49
CA ARG A 17 -52.57 -32.58 4.26
C ARG A 17 -51.48 -32.07 3.28
N THR A 18 -50.61 -32.91 2.67
CA THR A 18 -50.09 -34.28 2.97
C THR A 18 -48.85 -34.62 2.09
N LEU A 19 -48.16 -35.73 2.41
CA LEU A 19 -47.17 -36.53 1.63
C LEU A 19 -45.66 -36.28 1.82
N SER A 20 -45.00 -37.29 2.41
CA SER A 20 -43.63 -37.74 2.09
C SER A 20 -43.70 -38.84 1.00
N PRO A 21 -42.60 -39.25 0.34
CA PRO A 21 -41.60 -40.20 0.92
C PRO A 21 -40.21 -39.55 1.19
N ILE A 22 -39.25 -40.03 2.00
CA ILE A 22 -38.80 -41.39 2.46
C ILE A 22 -38.04 -42.16 1.36
N THR A 23 -36.86 -42.79 1.49
CA THR A 23 -35.61 -42.77 2.34
C THR A 23 -34.52 -43.51 1.50
N ARG A 24 -33.23 -43.72 1.79
CA ARG A 24 -32.23 -43.59 2.91
C ARG A 24 -30.83 -43.51 2.21
N GLY A 25 -29.63 -43.54 2.78
CA GLY A 25 -29.02 -43.56 4.13
C GLY A 25 -27.50 -43.30 3.95
N LEU A 26 -26.73 -42.76 4.90
CA LEU A 26 -25.91 -43.52 5.88
C LEU A 26 -25.18 -44.73 5.23
N GLN A 27 -23.84 -44.87 5.27
CA GLN A 27 -22.93 -44.64 6.41
C GLN A 27 -21.45 -44.39 5.98
N ASN A 28 -20.58 -44.10 6.96
CA ASN A 28 -19.11 -44.10 6.86
C ASN A 28 -18.57 -45.00 7.99
N PRO A 29 -17.57 -45.90 7.76
CA PRO A 29 -16.28 -45.72 8.45
C PRO A 29 -15.01 -46.28 7.76
N ASN A 30 -13.88 -45.61 8.02
CA ASN A 30 -12.48 -46.05 8.22
C ASN A 30 -11.90 -47.40 7.70
N GLN A 31 -10.68 -47.27 7.14
CA GLN A 31 -9.48 -48.13 7.30
C GLN A 31 -9.25 -49.37 6.37
N PRO A 32 -8.01 -49.92 6.25
CA PRO A 32 -7.34 -49.95 4.93
C PRO A 32 -6.79 -51.33 4.47
N ALA A 33 -6.41 -51.45 3.18
CA ALA A 33 -5.59 -52.55 2.67
C ALA A 33 -4.78 -52.19 1.40
N ALA A 34 -3.74 -52.98 1.14
CA ALA A 34 -2.63 -52.69 0.24
C ALA A 34 -2.69 -53.35 -1.17
N LEU A 35 -2.02 -52.71 -2.13
CA LEU A 35 -1.09 -53.30 -3.14
C LEU A 35 -1.58 -54.19 -4.33
N VAL A 36 -0.67 -54.37 -5.30
CA VAL A 36 -0.61 -55.30 -6.46
C VAL A 36 -1.20 -54.78 -7.80
N THR A 37 -0.78 -55.39 -8.92
CA THR A 37 -0.26 -54.66 -10.12
C THR A 37 -0.57 -55.30 -11.49
N SER A 38 -0.60 -54.49 -12.56
CA SER A 38 -0.32 -54.89 -13.96
C SER A 38 -0.08 -53.63 -14.84
N TYR A 39 1.09 -53.39 -15.45
CA TYR A 39 1.64 -53.97 -16.69
C TYR A 39 0.87 -53.66 -17.99
N ALA A 40 1.43 -52.77 -18.84
CA ALA A 40 1.76 -53.04 -20.26
C ALA A 40 2.48 -51.85 -20.95
N ARG A 41 3.52 -52.13 -21.75
CA ARG A 41 3.93 -51.31 -22.91
C ARG A 41 3.53 -52.08 -24.19
N PRO A 42 3.62 -51.47 -25.39
CA PRO A 42 4.77 -51.84 -26.23
C PRO A 42 5.42 -50.69 -27.02
N ALA A 43 6.58 -51.02 -27.59
CA ALA A 43 7.33 -50.33 -28.65
C ALA A 43 7.76 -51.44 -29.67
N PRO A 44 8.69 -51.30 -30.65
CA PRO A 44 9.46 -50.13 -31.09
C PRO A 44 9.57 -49.98 -32.64
N SER A 45 10.33 -48.98 -33.12
CA SER A 45 11.01 -49.04 -34.44
C SER A 45 12.19 -48.05 -34.54
N HIS A 46 13.35 -48.56 -35.01
CA HIS A 46 14.62 -47.88 -35.35
C HIS A 46 14.96 -48.24 -36.84
N PRO A 47 16.12 -47.89 -37.45
CA PRO A 47 17.15 -46.85 -37.19
C PRO A 47 17.46 -45.99 -38.45
N ALA A 48 18.43 -45.06 -38.39
CA ALA A 48 19.51 -44.91 -39.40
C ALA A 48 20.52 -43.77 -39.11
N GLU A 49 21.82 -44.10 -39.21
CA GLU A 49 23.04 -43.29 -39.37
C GLU A 49 24.00 -44.17 -40.24
N PRO A 50 25.28 -43.84 -40.60
CA PRO A 50 26.14 -42.67 -40.30
C PRO A 50 26.84 -42.10 -41.58
N ILE A 51 27.92 -41.30 -41.43
CA ILE A 51 29.25 -41.48 -42.11
C ILE A 51 30.28 -40.43 -41.63
N LEU A 52 31.59 -40.69 -41.87
CA LEU A 52 32.78 -40.05 -41.28
C LEU A 52 33.74 -39.49 -42.36
N LEU A 53 34.62 -38.53 -41.99
CA LEU A 53 35.93 -38.07 -42.57
C LEU A 53 35.97 -36.53 -42.79
N GLN A 54 37.11 -35.82 -42.94
CA GLN A 54 38.42 -35.72 -42.24
C GLN A 54 39.39 -34.92 -43.17
N MET A 55 40.27 -34.05 -42.61
CA MET A 55 41.39 -33.35 -43.31
C MET A 55 40.99 -32.28 -44.38
N THR A 56 41.81 -31.30 -44.81
CA THR A 56 43.28 -31.04 -44.69
C THR A 56 43.65 -29.53 -44.86
N MET A 57 44.75 -29.09 -44.20
CA MET A 57 45.85 -28.20 -44.69
C MET A 57 45.76 -26.66 -44.89
N GLU A 58 46.91 -26.00 -44.58
CA GLU A 58 47.51 -24.73 -45.10
C GLU A 58 46.75 -23.37 -44.95
N GLY A 59 47.41 -22.20 -44.97
CA GLY A 59 48.85 -21.86 -44.89
C GLY A 59 49.24 -20.46 -45.44
N ARG A 60 50.04 -19.68 -44.66
CA ARG A 60 50.80 -18.43 -44.98
C ARG A 60 50.08 -17.08 -45.25
N ASP A 61 50.43 -16.10 -44.42
CA ASP A 61 51.20 -14.85 -44.69
C ASP A 61 51.11 -14.11 -46.05
N TYR A 62 50.91 -12.77 -45.99
CA TYR A 62 51.72 -11.69 -46.63
C TYR A 62 51.12 -10.29 -46.28
N ASP A 63 51.81 -9.14 -46.40
CA ASP A 63 52.93 -8.58 -45.62
C ASP A 63 52.97 -7.02 -45.79
N GLN A 64 53.97 -6.31 -45.21
CA GLN A 64 54.39 -4.90 -45.42
C GLN A 64 53.64 -3.79 -44.63
N GLY A 65 54.29 -2.74 -44.10
CA GLY A 65 55.74 -2.47 -43.96
C GLY A 65 56.11 -1.02 -43.56
N LEU A 66 57.36 -0.81 -43.10
CA LEU A 66 58.09 0.47 -42.80
C LEU A 66 57.63 1.30 -41.56
N GLY A 67 58.49 1.93 -40.75
CA GLY A 67 59.96 1.82 -40.58
C GLY A 67 60.64 3.04 -39.89
N LEU A 68 61.68 2.80 -39.04
CA LEU A 68 62.66 3.77 -38.45
C LEU A 68 62.06 4.82 -37.45
N HIS A 69 62.67 5.39 -36.39
CA HIS A 69 63.93 5.30 -35.59
C HIS A 69 63.52 5.51 -34.08
N GLY A 70 64.33 5.48 -33.00
CA GLY A 70 65.79 5.36 -32.74
C GLY A 70 66.10 5.40 -31.21
N SER A 71 67.35 5.69 -30.79
CA SER A 71 67.83 5.81 -29.38
C SER A 71 69.14 6.68 -29.35
N PRO A 72 69.84 7.05 -28.24
CA PRO A 72 69.86 6.50 -26.86
C PRO A 72 69.99 7.55 -25.69
N GLU A 73 70.71 7.21 -24.61
CA GLU A 73 70.61 7.71 -23.20
C GLU A 73 71.73 8.69 -22.73
N ILE A 74 71.63 9.18 -21.45
CA ILE A 74 72.76 9.48 -20.49
C ILE A 74 73.62 10.78 -20.74
N PRO A 75 74.25 11.49 -19.75
CA PRO A 75 74.05 11.63 -18.27
C PRO A 75 74.34 13.03 -17.58
N MET A 76 74.24 13.09 -16.24
CA MET A 76 75.15 13.74 -15.22
C MET A 76 75.23 15.27 -14.85
N THR A 77 75.28 15.50 -13.51
CA THR A 77 76.08 16.49 -12.72
C THR A 77 75.62 17.97 -12.50
N SER A 78 76.37 18.71 -11.65
CA SER A 78 75.84 19.62 -10.60
C SER A 78 76.68 20.87 -10.25
N SER A 79 76.01 21.94 -9.75
CA SER A 79 76.56 23.07 -8.96
C SER A 79 75.38 23.86 -8.31
N THR A 80 75.50 24.75 -7.30
CA THR A 80 76.60 25.24 -6.42
C THR A 80 76.04 25.66 -5.04
N GLU A 81 76.90 26.06 -4.09
CA GLU A 81 76.54 26.60 -2.75
C GLU A 81 76.21 28.12 -2.75
N TRP A 82 75.64 28.65 -1.64
CA TRP A 82 76.12 29.84 -0.89
C TRP A 82 75.30 30.11 0.40
N HIS A 83 75.83 30.91 1.34
CA HIS A 83 75.38 31.08 2.74
C HIS A 83 75.62 32.51 3.29
N ALA A 84 75.13 32.98 4.45
CA ALA A 84 73.92 32.76 5.29
C ALA A 84 74.08 33.54 6.62
N SER A 85 73.05 34.22 7.21
CA SER A 85 73.18 34.87 8.56
C SER A 85 71.91 35.42 9.25
N ARG A 86 71.80 35.16 10.58
CA ARG A 86 71.45 36.04 11.75
C ARG A 86 70.16 36.92 11.77
N GLN A 87 69.58 37.42 12.90
CA GLN A 87 69.49 37.06 14.34
C GLN A 87 68.43 37.94 15.10
N LEU A 88 67.51 37.33 15.87
CA LEU A 88 67.03 37.71 17.25
C LEU A 88 66.42 39.15 17.53
N PRO A 89 66.09 39.58 18.80
CA PRO A 89 64.84 39.26 19.57
C PRO A 89 64.18 40.44 20.40
N ARG A 90 63.24 40.14 21.36
CA ARG A 90 62.66 40.93 22.54
C ARG A 90 61.28 41.66 22.40
N LYS A 91 60.42 41.91 23.44
CA LYS A 91 60.11 41.31 24.81
C LYS A 91 58.66 41.74 25.36
N PRO A 92 58.25 41.99 26.66
CA PRO A 92 56.87 41.63 27.16
C PRO A 92 56.08 42.61 28.15
N ILE A 93 54.94 42.14 28.72
CA ILE A 93 54.33 42.48 30.06
C ILE A 93 53.54 43.83 30.21
N PRO A 94 52.59 44.08 31.18
CA PRO A 94 52.37 43.52 32.53
C PRO A 94 50.96 42.89 32.85
N GLN A 95 50.29 43.25 33.98
CA GLN A 95 49.61 42.30 34.91
C GLN A 95 48.45 42.85 35.84
N THR A 96 47.57 41.94 36.35
CA THR A 96 46.81 41.90 37.66
C THR A 96 45.63 42.89 37.94
N PRO A 97 44.71 42.64 38.95
CA PRO A 97 44.59 41.60 40.02
C PRO A 97 43.20 40.83 40.02
N THR A 98 42.56 40.14 41.02
CA THR A 98 42.72 39.87 42.49
C THR A 98 42.09 38.51 42.97
N THR A 99 41.47 38.40 44.17
CA THR A 99 40.98 37.23 44.99
C THR A 99 39.52 37.42 45.55
N PRO A 100 38.89 36.55 46.40
CA PRO A 100 39.18 35.17 46.92
C PRO A 100 37.99 34.15 46.82
N ALA A 101 38.09 32.97 47.48
CA ALA A 101 37.08 31.88 47.57
C ALA A 101 37.09 31.14 48.93
N PRO A 102 36.13 30.22 49.25
CA PRO A 102 36.17 29.35 50.44
C PRO A 102 36.44 27.84 50.18
N ILE A 103 37.04 27.20 51.18
CA ILE A 103 37.55 25.80 51.33
C ILE A 103 36.40 24.83 51.72
N GLY A 104 36.42 23.49 51.57
CA GLY A 104 37.39 22.53 50.98
C GLY A 104 37.44 21.17 51.74
N SER A 105 38.00 20.10 51.17
CA SER A 105 38.33 18.80 51.83
C SER A 105 39.29 17.92 50.98
N PRO A 106 40.02 16.92 51.57
CA PRO A 106 41.30 16.41 51.04
C PRO A 106 41.28 14.96 50.42
N PRO A 107 42.41 14.46 49.83
CA PRO A 107 42.36 13.51 48.70
C PRO A 107 42.93 12.08 48.92
N GLY A 108 42.75 11.23 47.90
CA GLY A 108 43.42 9.93 47.69
C GLY A 108 44.09 9.81 46.29
N PRO A 109 44.93 8.78 46.02
CA PRO A 109 46.08 8.92 45.11
C PRO A 109 45.88 8.52 43.63
N TYR A 110 46.92 8.82 42.83
CA TYR A 110 47.17 8.45 41.42
C TYR A 110 46.44 9.23 40.30
N GLY A 111 46.79 10.52 40.20
CA GLY A 111 47.41 11.07 38.98
C GLY A 111 46.61 11.09 37.67
N ARG A 112 45.91 12.21 37.41
CA ARG A 112 45.55 12.64 36.04
C ARG A 112 46.44 13.79 35.58
N SER A 113 46.94 13.70 34.34
CA SER A 113 47.66 14.78 33.67
C SER A 113 46.74 15.94 33.27
N PRO A 114 47.26 17.17 33.05
CA PRO A 114 46.41 18.35 32.82
C PRO A 114 45.71 18.36 31.45
N PRO A 115 44.50 18.97 31.34
CA PRO A 115 43.77 19.07 30.08
C PRO A 115 44.37 20.15 29.14
N THR A 116 44.47 19.82 27.85
CA THR A 116 44.90 20.75 26.78
C THR A 116 43.72 21.61 26.29
N PRO A 117 43.91 22.88 25.86
CA PRO A 117 42.80 23.76 25.49
C PRO A 117 41.99 23.31 24.28
N THR A 118 40.68 23.62 24.30
CA THR A 118 39.72 23.26 23.23
C THR A 118 39.96 24.02 21.93
N ALA A 119 40.37 23.32 20.86
CA ALA A 119 40.22 23.79 19.50
C ALA A 119 38.80 23.48 18.97
N LYS A 120 38.07 24.49 18.49
CA LYS A 120 36.75 24.28 17.87
C LYS A 120 36.90 23.76 16.44
N SER A 121 36.69 22.47 16.24
CA SER A 121 36.44 21.87 14.92
C SER A 121 34.94 21.62 14.74
N PRO A 122 34.33 21.94 13.58
CA PRO A 122 32.94 21.59 13.32
C PRO A 122 32.81 20.07 13.14
N GLN A 123 31.94 19.42 13.91
CA GLN A 123 31.60 18.03 13.64
C GLN A 123 30.68 17.94 12.41
N PRO A 124 30.96 17.02 11.46
CA PRO A 124 30.03 16.72 10.38
C PRO A 124 28.80 15.99 10.91
N SER A 125 27.73 16.02 10.14
CA SER A 125 26.45 15.40 10.49
C SER A 125 26.48 13.87 10.34
N PHE A 126 25.52 13.17 10.95
CA PHE A 126 25.45 11.70 10.94
C PHE A 126 25.40 11.08 9.52
N SER A 127 24.94 11.84 8.52
CA SER A 127 24.92 11.42 7.10
C SER A 127 26.28 11.41 6.40
N GLU A 128 27.28 12.17 6.88
CA GLU A 128 28.55 12.34 6.16
C GLU A 128 29.59 11.25 6.50
N ARG A 129 29.40 10.51 7.60
CA ARG A 129 30.31 9.40 7.97
C ARG A 129 30.15 8.15 7.09
N ALA A 130 29.03 8.04 6.35
CA ALA A 130 28.74 6.90 5.48
C ALA A 130 29.51 6.90 4.14
N ALA A 131 30.17 8.00 3.76
CA ALA A 131 30.75 8.20 2.44
C ALA A 131 32.30 8.06 2.37
N ALA A 132 32.97 7.77 3.49
CA ALA A 132 34.44 7.84 3.61
C ALA A 132 35.07 6.56 4.17
N GLY A 133 34.74 5.40 3.58
CA GLY A 133 35.27 4.08 3.95
C GLY A 133 36.35 3.55 3.02
N ALA A 134 37.45 4.30 2.83
CA ALA A 134 38.59 3.90 1.99
C ALA A 134 39.90 3.87 2.80
N ALA A 135 40.81 2.96 2.45
CA ALA A 135 41.96 2.60 3.28
C ALA A 135 43.03 3.71 3.41
N ALA A 136 43.66 3.78 4.58
CA ALA A 136 44.75 4.70 4.85
C ALA A 136 46.13 4.06 4.61
N TYR A 137 46.84 4.54 3.60
CA TYR A 137 48.30 4.42 3.45
C TYR A 137 48.85 5.77 2.94
N PHE A 138 50.01 6.17 3.46
CA PHE A 138 50.74 7.40 3.10
C PHE A 138 52.07 6.99 2.42
N PRO A 139 52.63 7.77 1.46
CA PRO A 139 53.23 9.07 1.81
C PRO A 139 53.24 10.22 0.77
N THR A 140 53.49 11.43 1.29
CA THR A 140 54.22 12.58 0.69
C THR A 140 53.85 13.18 -0.69
N THR A 141 53.07 14.28 -0.63
CA THR A 141 53.41 15.62 -1.19
C THR A 141 54.04 15.80 -2.58
N GLN A 142 53.33 16.54 -3.46
CA GLN A 142 53.90 17.62 -4.27
C GLN A 142 52.89 18.77 -4.45
N THR A 143 53.37 19.96 -4.79
CA THR A 143 52.59 21.22 -4.90
C THR A 143 52.82 21.90 -6.25
N PHE A 144 51.79 22.53 -6.82
CA PHE A 144 51.74 23.88 -7.43
C PHE A 144 50.57 24.02 -8.42
N GLY A 145 50.12 25.25 -8.69
CA GLY A 145 49.09 25.52 -9.72
C GLY A 145 48.06 26.60 -9.34
N ASN A 146 48.49 27.83 -9.03
CA ASN A 146 47.59 28.92 -8.66
C ASN A 146 47.38 29.90 -9.82
N HIS A 147 46.24 29.79 -10.52
CA HIS A 147 45.71 30.81 -11.43
C HIS A 147 44.23 31.01 -11.11
N GLY A 148 43.83 32.23 -10.75
CA GLY A 148 42.48 32.53 -10.29
C GLY A 148 41.69 33.46 -11.22
N GLN A 149 40.37 33.47 -11.02
CA GLN A 149 39.53 34.65 -11.22
C GLN A 149 38.49 34.75 -10.08
N HIS A 150 38.17 35.98 -9.68
CA HIS A 150 37.15 36.26 -8.66
C HIS A 150 35.77 36.40 -9.30
N GLN A 151 34.80 35.60 -8.83
CA GLN A 151 33.38 35.96 -8.89
C GLN A 151 32.71 35.67 -7.54
N SER A 152 31.82 36.56 -7.11
CA SER A 152 31.24 36.57 -5.77
C SER A 152 29.89 35.86 -5.71
N ARG A 153 29.74 34.95 -4.74
CA ARG A 153 28.51 34.15 -4.52
C ARG A 153 27.59 34.81 -3.48
N PRO A 154 26.32 35.12 -3.79
CA PRO A 154 25.38 35.66 -2.80
C PRO A 154 25.06 34.66 -1.66
N ARG A 155 24.77 35.19 -0.48
CA ARG A 155 24.19 34.45 0.66
C ARG A 155 22.65 34.34 0.54
N PRO A 156 22.02 33.33 1.18
CA PRO A 156 20.57 33.23 1.24
C PRO A 156 19.95 34.21 2.26
N SER A 157 18.69 34.59 2.02
CA SER A 157 17.80 35.34 2.92
C SER A 157 16.70 34.43 3.52
N PRO A 158 16.07 34.81 4.64
CA PRO A 158 15.29 33.88 5.47
C PRO A 158 13.84 33.68 5.04
N LEU A 159 13.22 32.65 5.62
CA LEU A 159 11.79 32.33 5.52
C LEU A 159 10.89 33.47 6.02
N GLN A 160 9.82 33.73 5.28
CA GLN A 160 8.64 34.44 5.79
C GLN A 160 7.39 33.70 5.32
N LEU A 161 6.40 33.59 6.20
CA LEU A 161 5.16 32.82 6.02
C LEU A 161 4.03 33.80 5.70
N ASP A 162 3.26 33.54 4.63
CA ASP A 162 2.14 34.40 4.26
C ASP A 162 0.92 33.63 3.73
N SER A 163 -0.23 34.30 3.75
CA SER A 163 -1.55 33.66 3.74
C SER A 163 -2.20 33.51 2.35
N TYR A 164 -3.26 32.70 2.32
CA TYR A 164 -4.02 32.33 1.12
C TYR A 164 -4.98 33.46 0.67
N GLU A 165 -5.08 33.69 -0.65
CA GLU A 165 -6.36 34.08 -1.26
C GLU A 165 -6.46 33.60 -2.71
N TYR A 166 -7.67 33.59 -3.26
CA TYR A 166 -8.05 32.81 -4.43
C TYR A 166 -7.89 33.60 -5.74
N SER A 167 -7.46 32.94 -6.83
CA SER A 167 -7.48 33.55 -8.18
C SER A 167 -7.66 32.51 -9.28
N ASN A 168 -8.62 32.77 -10.16
CA ASN A 168 -8.92 31.93 -11.32
C ASN A 168 -7.95 32.24 -12.47
N TYR A 169 -7.44 31.22 -13.17
CA TYR A 169 -7.32 31.27 -14.63
C TYR A 169 -7.40 29.87 -15.27
N THR A 170 -7.60 29.85 -16.59
CA THR A 170 -8.02 28.66 -17.39
C THR A 170 -6.91 27.63 -17.65
N PRO A 171 -7.26 26.34 -17.81
CA PRO A 171 -6.30 25.29 -18.13
C PRO A 171 -5.82 25.36 -19.59
N SER A 172 -4.54 25.05 -19.81
CA SER A 172 -3.97 24.78 -21.13
C SER A 172 -4.34 23.37 -21.62
N GLN A 173 -4.49 23.20 -22.93
CA GLN A 173 -4.67 21.89 -23.56
C GLN A 173 -3.32 21.31 -23.96
N SER A 174 -3.04 20.07 -23.57
CA SER A 174 -1.90 19.31 -24.08
C SER A 174 -2.22 18.72 -25.46
N GLN A 175 -1.28 18.87 -26.39
CA GLN A 175 -1.31 18.18 -27.68
C GLN A 175 -0.58 16.84 -27.57
N PHE A 176 -1.14 15.81 -28.20
CA PHE A 176 -0.38 14.67 -28.70
C PHE A 176 -0.97 14.27 -30.05
N SER A 177 -0.10 13.94 -31.01
CA SER A 177 -0.43 13.91 -32.44
C SER A 177 -0.30 12.53 -33.06
N THR A 178 -1.01 12.33 -34.18
CA THR A 178 -0.82 11.21 -35.12
C THR A 178 -0.64 11.78 -36.53
N PRO A 179 0.27 11.25 -37.38
CA PRO A 179 0.69 11.90 -38.62
C PRO A 179 0.10 11.29 -39.90
N TYR A 180 0.31 11.97 -41.04
CA TYR A 180 -0.03 11.56 -42.44
C TYR A 180 -1.54 11.45 -42.77
N THR A 181 -2.09 11.95 -43.90
CA THR A 181 -1.55 12.83 -44.97
C THR A 181 -2.70 13.52 -45.73
N GLY A 182 -2.38 14.57 -46.50
CA GLY A 182 -3.26 15.11 -47.56
C GLY A 182 -4.01 16.39 -47.15
N GLY A 183 -3.67 17.52 -47.77
CA GLY A 183 -4.20 18.84 -47.39
C GLY A 183 -4.87 19.60 -48.54
N PHE A 184 -5.82 20.47 -48.19
CA PHE A 184 -6.29 21.60 -48.98
C PHE A 184 -6.53 22.81 -48.07
N GLY A 185 -6.37 24.03 -48.60
CA GLY A 185 -6.27 25.25 -47.80
C GLY A 185 -7.56 25.71 -47.09
N PRO A 186 -7.43 26.51 -46.00
CA PRO A 186 -8.55 26.88 -45.15
C PRO A 186 -9.49 27.92 -45.81
N LYS A 187 -10.77 27.57 -45.96
CA LYS A 187 -11.84 28.54 -46.22
C LYS A 187 -12.24 29.22 -44.90
N LYS A 188 -12.44 30.54 -44.93
CA LYS A 188 -12.95 31.32 -43.78
C LYS A 188 -14.30 30.77 -43.31
N GLN A 189 -14.35 30.21 -42.09
CA GLN A 189 -15.62 29.98 -41.40
C GLN A 189 -16.07 31.27 -40.71
N VAL A 190 -17.15 31.87 -41.23
CA VAL A 190 -17.83 33.00 -40.58
C VAL A 190 -18.70 32.45 -39.45
N ARG A 191 -18.44 32.90 -38.22
CA ARG A 191 -19.31 32.64 -37.07
C ARG A 191 -20.46 33.65 -37.08
N ILE A 192 -21.69 33.16 -37.16
CA ILE A 192 -22.90 34.00 -37.09
C ILE A 192 -23.47 33.87 -35.68
N ASP A 193 -23.09 34.79 -34.78
CA ASP A 193 -23.71 34.92 -33.46
C ASP A 193 -24.90 35.90 -33.58
N SER A 194 -26.12 35.36 -33.68
CA SER A 194 -27.30 36.10 -34.16
C SER A 194 -28.21 36.66 -33.06
N HIS A 195 -27.87 37.80 -32.43
CA HIS A 195 -28.79 38.49 -31.49
C HIS A 195 -28.53 40.01 -31.28
N SER A 196 -28.47 40.84 -32.34
CA SER A 196 -28.47 42.33 -32.16
C SER A 196 -28.78 43.15 -33.43
N ALA A 197 -29.92 42.92 -34.12
CA ALA A 197 -30.27 43.66 -35.34
C ALA A 197 -31.79 43.81 -35.61
N LEU A 198 -32.55 44.38 -34.66
CA LEU A 198 -33.96 44.76 -34.87
C LEU A 198 -34.25 46.13 -34.25
N LEU A 199 -34.02 47.21 -35.00
CA LEU A 199 -34.68 48.54 -34.88
C LEU A 199 -34.05 49.56 -35.87
N SER A 200 -34.28 49.37 -37.18
CA SER A 200 -34.10 50.39 -38.24
C SER A 200 -34.65 49.86 -39.56
N SER A 201 -35.72 50.47 -40.07
CA SER A 201 -36.38 50.06 -41.33
C SER A 201 -36.48 51.25 -42.29
N PRO A 202 -35.78 51.22 -43.44
CA PRO A 202 -36.03 52.14 -44.55
C PRO A 202 -37.44 51.93 -45.15
N PRO A 203 -38.05 52.95 -45.78
CA PRO A 203 -39.37 52.83 -46.37
C PRO A 203 -39.35 51.97 -47.65
N TYR A 204 -40.41 51.17 -47.86
CA TYR A 204 -40.60 50.36 -49.06
C TYR A 204 -41.70 50.95 -49.94
N GLN A 205 -41.38 51.26 -51.21
CA GLN A 205 -42.37 51.56 -52.24
C GLN A 205 -42.73 50.27 -53.00
N PRO A 206 -44.03 49.99 -53.25
CA PRO A 206 -44.43 48.74 -53.89
C PRO A 206 -44.26 48.79 -55.43
N PRO A 207 -43.60 47.77 -56.04
CA PRO A 207 -43.75 47.50 -57.47
C PRO A 207 -45.15 46.92 -57.77
N PRO A 208 -45.74 47.17 -58.95
CA PRO A 208 -47.12 46.78 -59.24
C PRO A 208 -47.27 45.33 -59.73
N GLY A 209 -48.27 44.64 -59.18
CA GLY A 209 -49.19 43.82 -59.99
C GLY A 209 -48.70 42.48 -60.56
N ARG A 210 -48.40 41.49 -59.71
CA ARG A 210 -48.62 40.06 -60.04
C ARG A 210 -48.94 39.23 -58.78
N PRO A 211 -49.96 38.35 -58.81
CA PRO A 211 -50.20 37.41 -57.73
C PRO A 211 -49.24 36.21 -57.85
N GLU A 212 -48.08 36.30 -57.20
CA GLU A 212 -47.17 35.15 -57.06
C GLU A 212 -47.72 34.16 -56.02
N SER A 213 -47.99 32.93 -56.45
CA SER A 213 -48.36 31.83 -55.56
C SER A 213 -47.12 31.29 -54.83
N TYR A 214 -46.81 31.86 -53.65
CA TYR A 214 -45.71 31.43 -52.78
C TYR A 214 -45.93 30.01 -52.24
N THR A 215 -45.53 29.02 -53.04
CA THR A 215 -45.64 27.59 -52.72
C THR A 215 -44.56 27.22 -51.72
N TYR A 216 -44.82 27.44 -50.43
CA TYR A 216 -43.86 27.18 -49.36
C TYR A 216 -43.64 25.66 -49.18
N HIS A 217 -42.48 25.16 -49.60
CA HIS A 217 -42.02 23.82 -49.26
C HIS A 217 -41.31 23.84 -47.89
N PRO A 218 -41.86 23.17 -46.85
CA PRO A 218 -41.20 23.10 -45.55
C PRO A 218 -39.93 22.23 -45.62
N PRO A 219 -38.92 22.46 -44.75
CA PRO A 219 -37.69 21.67 -44.72
C PRO A 219 -37.97 20.16 -44.55
N GLY A 220 -37.36 19.35 -45.41
CA GLY A 220 -37.55 17.90 -45.42
C GLY A 220 -36.93 17.22 -44.21
N HIS A 221 -37.74 16.86 -43.21
CA HIS A 221 -37.36 15.84 -42.23
C HIS A 221 -37.06 14.50 -42.94
N ILE A 222 -36.18 13.68 -42.33
CA ILE A 222 -35.48 12.55 -42.96
C ILE A 222 -36.44 11.55 -43.64
N ALA A 223 -36.59 11.71 -44.96
CA ALA A 223 -37.59 10.99 -45.77
C ALA A 223 -37.35 9.46 -45.85
N VAL A 224 -36.16 8.98 -45.48
CA VAL A 224 -35.79 7.55 -45.47
C VAL A 224 -36.56 6.77 -44.39
N TYR A 225 -36.82 7.40 -43.24
CA TYR A 225 -37.37 6.70 -42.06
C TYR A 225 -38.82 6.25 -42.26
N GLN A 226 -39.66 7.09 -42.89
CA GLN A 226 -41.11 6.88 -42.96
C GLN A 226 -41.58 5.82 -43.97
N ARG A 227 -40.71 5.28 -44.84
CA ARG A 227 -41.11 4.23 -45.80
C ARG A 227 -41.09 2.81 -45.21
N TRP A 228 -40.43 2.62 -44.05
CA TRP A 228 -40.26 1.31 -43.41
C TRP A 228 -40.59 1.29 -41.90
N TRP A 229 -40.84 2.46 -41.28
CA TRP A 229 -41.04 2.57 -39.83
C TRP A 229 -42.42 3.13 -39.48
N HIS A 230 -43.28 2.31 -38.86
CA HIS A 230 -44.60 2.77 -38.43
C HIS A 230 -44.52 3.59 -37.13
N PRO A 231 -45.24 4.71 -36.97
CA PRO A 231 -45.20 5.52 -35.74
C PRO A 231 -45.51 4.75 -34.45
N SER A 232 -46.30 3.68 -34.54
CA SER A 232 -46.62 2.74 -33.46
C SER A 232 -45.40 2.00 -32.90
N TRP A 233 -44.37 1.76 -33.73
CA TRP A 233 -43.19 0.99 -33.36
C TRP A 233 -42.27 1.73 -32.38
N ASN A 234 -42.35 3.06 -32.31
CA ASN A 234 -41.56 3.88 -31.40
C ASN A 234 -41.71 3.45 -29.92
N MET A 235 -42.93 3.08 -29.48
CA MET A 235 -43.18 2.61 -28.11
C MET A 235 -42.40 1.34 -27.78
N TYR A 236 -42.40 0.36 -28.69
CA TYR A 236 -41.66 -0.89 -28.53
C TYR A 236 -40.15 -0.65 -28.65
N PHE A 237 -39.72 0.15 -29.62
CA PHE A 237 -38.31 0.49 -29.82
C PHE A 237 -37.67 1.13 -28.58
N PHE A 238 -38.32 2.15 -27.99
CA PHE A 238 -37.80 2.78 -26.78
C PHE A 238 -37.86 1.86 -25.55
N LEU A 239 -38.82 0.93 -25.48
CA LEU A 239 -38.86 -0.09 -24.43
C LEU A 239 -37.67 -1.06 -24.56
N PHE A 240 -37.46 -1.65 -25.75
CA PHE A 240 -36.36 -2.57 -26.00
C PHE A 240 -34.99 -1.90 -25.89
N ALA A 241 -34.84 -0.65 -26.35
CA ALA A 241 -33.62 0.14 -26.14
C ALA A 241 -33.35 0.38 -24.65
N GLY A 242 -34.39 0.69 -23.86
CA GLY A 242 -34.27 0.87 -22.41
C GLY A 242 -33.79 -0.39 -21.69
N ILE A 243 -34.30 -1.56 -22.10
CA ILE A 243 -33.86 -2.87 -21.60
C ILE A 243 -32.42 -3.18 -22.05
N ALA A 244 -32.08 -2.92 -23.32
CA ALA A 244 -30.74 -3.15 -23.86
C ALA A 244 -29.68 -2.30 -23.15
N PHE A 245 -29.96 -1.03 -22.87
CA PHE A 245 -29.05 -0.18 -22.07
C PHE A 245 -28.93 -0.64 -20.61
N ALA A 246 -30.01 -1.15 -20.00
CA ALA A 246 -29.95 -1.73 -18.64
C ALA A 246 -29.08 -3.01 -18.60
N MET A 247 -29.23 -3.90 -19.59
CA MET A 247 -28.37 -5.07 -19.74
C MET A 247 -26.91 -4.70 -20.02
N GLY A 248 -26.68 -3.71 -20.89
CA GLY A 248 -25.35 -3.15 -21.15
C GLY A 248 -24.70 -2.58 -19.88
N HIS A 249 -25.48 -1.90 -19.03
CA HIS A 249 -25.02 -1.40 -17.73
C HIS A 249 -24.63 -2.54 -16.78
N HIS A 250 -25.45 -3.60 -16.68
CA HIS A 250 -25.13 -4.80 -15.90
C HIS A 250 -23.83 -5.47 -16.39
N PHE A 251 -23.69 -5.73 -17.69
CA PHE A 251 -22.50 -6.39 -18.23
C PHE A 251 -21.24 -5.53 -18.12
N PHE A 252 -21.35 -4.21 -18.28
CA PHE A 252 -20.25 -3.28 -18.08
C PHE A 252 -19.75 -3.30 -16.62
N TYR A 253 -20.65 -3.20 -15.64
CA TYR A 253 -20.27 -3.28 -14.23
C TYR A 253 -19.77 -4.68 -13.82
N LYS A 254 -20.35 -5.76 -14.37
CA LYS A 254 -19.88 -7.13 -14.17
C LYS A 254 -18.50 -7.40 -14.78
N HIS A 255 -18.10 -6.67 -15.82
CA HIS A 255 -16.75 -6.73 -16.39
C HIS A 255 -15.72 -5.98 -15.53
N LEU A 256 -16.14 -4.90 -14.84
CA LEU A 256 -15.29 -4.15 -13.93
C LEU A 256 -15.11 -4.84 -12.57
N ASP A 257 -16.10 -5.61 -12.10
CA ASP A 257 -16.12 -6.23 -10.77
C ASP A 257 -14.83 -7.01 -10.46
N GLY A 258 -14.24 -6.74 -9.30
CA GLY A 258 -12.99 -7.36 -8.87
C GLY A 258 -11.74 -6.99 -9.68
N SER A 259 -11.80 -6.08 -10.65
CA SER A 259 -10.62 -5.51 -11.32
C SER A 259 -10.05 -4.28 -10.58
N GLU A 260 -8.78 -3.95 -10.80
CA GLU A 260 -8.11 -2.78 -10.21
C GLU A 260 -8.79 -1.47 -10.70
N ALA A 261 -9.03 -0.53 -9.77
CA ALA A 261 -9.89 0.65 -9.96
C ALA A 261 -9.28 1.77 -10.84
N ASN A 262 -8.55 1.38 -11.88
CA ASN A 262 -7.87 2.27 -12.81
C ASN A 262 -8.88 3.17 -13.54
N ASN A 263 -8.60 4.47 -13.55
CA ASN A 263 -9.47 5.52 -14.10
C ASN A 263 -10.91 5.53 -13.54
N GLN A 264 -11.09 5.24 -12.24
CA GLN A 264 -12.38 5.23 -11.51
C GLN A 264 -13.44 6.22 -12.02
N LEU A 265 -13.11 7.52 -12.06
CA LEU A 265 -14.03 8.59 -12.45
C LEU A 265 -14.56 8.45 -13.90
N ARG A 266 -13.77 7.86 -14.80
CA ARG A 266 -14.18 7.59 -16.19
C ARG A 266 -15.16 6.41 -16.27
N MET A 267 -14.92 5.35 -15.51
CA MET A 267 -15.79 4.17 -15.53
C MET A 267 -17.14 4.45 -14.88
N LEU A 268 -17.17 5.18 -13.75
CA LEU A 268 -18.41 5.66 -13.13
C LEU A 268 -19.23 6.54 -14.08
N ARG A 269 -18.57 7.42 -14.86
CA ARG A 269 -19.24 8.24 -15.89
C ARG A 269 -19.88 7.40 -17.01
N TYR A 270 -19.25 6.30 -17.42
CA TYR A 270 -19.85 5.40 -18.41
C TYR A 270 -21.08 4.66 -17.86
N GLY A 271 -21.04 4.21 -16.60
CA GLY A 271 -22.22 3.64 -15.92
C GLY A 271 -23.38 4.64 -15.80
N ALA A 272 -23.10 5.85 -15.34
CA ALA A 272 -24.09 6.94 -15.26
C ALA A 272 -24.69 7.28 -16.64
N ALA A 273 -23.90 7.26 -17.72
CA ALA A 273 -24.38 7.46 -19.08
C ALA A 273 -25.30 6.33 -19.58
N LEU A 274 -24.92 5.06 -19.36
CA LEU A 274 -25.76 3.90 -19.67
C LEU A 274 -27.08 3.91 -18.88
N SER A 275 -27.03 4.30 -17.61
CA SER A 275 -28.22 4.47 -16.79
C SER A 275 -29.14 5.58 -17.29
N PHE A 276 -28.58 6.75 -17.62
CA PHE A 276 -29.34 7.85 -18.22
C PHE A 276 -29.99 7.45 -19.54
N LEU A 277 -29.29 6.72 -20.42
CA LEU A 277 -29.82 6.23 -21.69
C LEU A 277 -30.96 5.21 -21.49
N SER A 278 -30.81 4.28 -20.54
CA SER A 278 -31.89 3.36 -20.17
C SER A 278 -33.11 4.12 -19.65
N LYS A 279 -32.90 5.04 -18.68
CA LYS A 279 -33.95 5.89 -18.08
C LYS A 279 -34.67 6.75 -19.13
N ALA A 280 -33.94 7.39 -20.04
CA ALA A 280 -34.52 8.25 -21.08
C ALA A 280 -35.37 7.43 -22.08
N SER A 281 -34.92 6.22 -22.41
CA SER A 281 -35.64 5.31 -23.31
C SER A 281 -36.91 4.78 -22.65
N LEU A 282 -36.85 4.25 -21.42
CA LEU A 282 -38.03 3.77 -20.69
C LEU A 282 -39.05 4.89 -20.45
N ALA A 283 -38.61 6.10 -20.09
CA ALA A 283 -39.48 7.26 -19.95
C ALA A 283 -40.15 7.62 -21.29
N SER A 284 -39.41 7.61 -22.40
CA SER A 284 -39.94 7.93 -23.73
C SER A 284 -40.98 6.90 -24.21
N ALA A 285 -40.78 5.61 -23.92
CA ALA A 285 -41.76 4.56 -24.20
C ALA A 285 -43.08 4.80 -23.44
N VAL A 286 -43.01 5.16 -22.15
CA VAL A 286 -44.19 5.44 -21.32
C VAL A 286 -44.85 6.78 -21.66
N ILE A 287 -44.10 7.83 -22.04
CA ILE A 287 -44.66 9.10 -22.53
C ILE A 287 -45.46 8.87 -23.81
N LEU A 288 -44.96 8.07 -24.76
CA LEU A 288 -45.70 7.74 -25.98
C LEU A 288 -46.98 6.94 -25.67
N ALA A 289 -46.93 6.00 -24.73
CA ALA A 289 -48.09 5.25 -24.25
C ALA A 289 -49.13 6.14 -23.54
N PHE A 290 -48.67 7.07 -22.69
CA PHE A 290 -49.48 8.07 -22.00
C PHE A 290 -50.27 8.93 -23.01
N ARG A 291 -49.62 9.41 -24.07
CA ARG A 291 -50.29 10.19 -25.14
C ARG A 291 -51.49 9.44 -25.74
N GLN A 292 -51.41 8.13 -25.95
CA GLN A 292 -52.54 7.34 -26.47
C GLN A 292 -53.64 7.16 -25.41
N ARG A 293 -53.26 6.97 -24.14
CA ARG A 293 -54.20 6.84 -23.03
C ARG A 293 -54.93 8.15 -22.68
N VAL A 294 -54.31 9.32 -22.89
CA VAL A 294 -54.97 10.64 -22.79
C VAL A 294 -56.08 10.75 -23.82
N TRP A 295 -55.77 10.55 -25.11
CA TRP A 295 -56.75 10.64 -26.20
C TRP A 295 -57.95 9.70 -26.01
N MET A 296 -57.69 8.43 -25.68
CA MET A 296 -58.75 7.46 -25.41
C MET A 296 -59.60 7.83 -24.19
N THR A 297 -59.01 8.46 -23.17
CA THR A 297 -59.76 8.93 -21.99
C THR A 297 -60.70 10.09 -22.35
N VAL A 298 -60.20 11.10 -23.07
CA VAL A 298 -61.00 12.25 -23.53
C VAL A 298 -62.12 11.81 -24.48
N ARG A 299 -61.88 10.79 -25.33
CA ARG A 299 -62.90 10.21 -26.21
C ARG A 299 -64.01 9.47 -25.45
N ARG A 300 -63.74 8.93 -24.26
CA ARG A 300 -64.68 8.08 -23.50
C ARG A 300 -65.29 8.74 -22.26
N LYS A 301 -64.81 9.91 -21.83
CA LYS A 301 -65.27 10.59 -20.62
C LYS A 301 -65.35 12.09 -20.82
N MET A 302 -66.48 12.66 -20.45
CA MET A 302 -66.64 14.11 -20.33
C MET A 302 -65.88 14.58 -19.07
N LEU A 303 -64.94 15.49 -19.26
CA LEU A 303 -64.07 16.09 -18.25
C LEU A 303 -64.32 17.60 -18.23
N THR A 304 -64.13 18.26 -17.08
CA THR A 304 -64.10 19.74 -17.08
C THR A 304 -62.92 20.26 -17.92
N LEU A 305 -63.02 21.48 -18.46
CA LEU A 305 -61.93 22.05 -19.29
C LEU A 305 -60.60 22.11 -18.52
N ALA A 306 -60.65 22.46 -17.23
CA ALA A 306 -59.47 22.44 -16.35
C ALA A 306 -58.91 21.01 -16.12
N ALA A 307 -59.77 19.99 -16.07
CA ALA A 307 -59.35 18.59 -16.00
C ALA A 307 -58.77 18.08 -17.33
N VAL A 308 -59.25 18.55 -18.48
CA VAL A 308 -58.64 18.25 -19.79
C VAL A 308 -57.25 18.90 -19.89
N ASP A 309 -57.13 20.18 -19.57
CA ASP A 309 -55.87 20.92 -19.57
C ASP A 309 -54.82 20.25 -18.66
N SER A 310 -55.22 19.95 -17.41
CA SER A 310 -54.41 19.16 -16.46
C SER A 310 -54.00 17.79 -17.03
N LEU A 311 -54.91 17.07 -17.72
CA LEU A 311 -54.63 15.75 -18.27
C LEU A 311 -53.63 15.78 -19.44
N PHE A 312 -53.62 16.84 -20.26
CA PHE A 312 -52.59 17.02 -21.29
C PHE A 312 -51.26 17.51 -20.68
N ALA A 313 -51.29 18.34 -19.63
CA ALA A 313 -50.12 18.88 -18.95
C ALA A 313 -49.37 17.87 -18.07
N ALA A 314 -50.03 16.85 -17.49
CA ALA A 314 -49.50 16.00 -16.41
C ALA A 314 -48.15 15.26 -16.65
N ALA A 315 -47.70 15.14 -17.90
CA ALA A 315 -46.39 14.55 -18.22
C ALA A 315 -45.24 15.58 -18.33
N GLU A 316 -45.56 16.87 -18.31
CA GLU A 316 -44.65 18.01 -18.49
C GLU A 316 -44.73 19.00 -17.31
N ASP A 317 -45.89 19.11 -16.65
CA ASP A 317 -46.08 19.73 -15.33
C ASP A 317 -46.54 18.70 -14.28
N MET A 318 -45.95 18.79 -13.08
CA MET A 318 -46.29 17.95 -11.92
C MET A 318 -47.50 18.50 -11.14
N SER A 319 -47.77 19.82 -11.19
CA SER A 319 -48.89 20.42 -10.45
C SER A 319 -50.25 19.88 -10.92
N ALA A 320 -50.39 19.68 -12.23
CA ALA A 320 -51.54 19.07 -12.88
C ALA A 320 -51.90 17.66 -12.37
N ILE A 321 -50.98 16.93 -11.72
CA ILE A 321 -51.26 15.60 -11.15
C ILE A 321 -52.17 15.68 -9.92
N PHE A 322 -52.17 16.79 -9.19
CA PHE A 322 -52.98 16.96 -7.98
C PHE A 322 -54.46 17.29 -8.29
N ASN A 323 -54.85 17.39 -9.56
CA ASN A 323 -56.26 17.55 -9.94
C ASN A 323 -57.04 16.25 -9.66
N PHE A 324 -57.79 16.25 -8.56
CA PHE A 324 -58.54 15.09 -8.07
C PHE A 324 -59.62 14.59 -9.05
N GLU A 325 -60.19 15.45 -9.90
CA GLU A 325 -61.11 15.03 -10.96
C GLU A 325 -60.37 14.11 -11.95
N VAL A 326 -59.21 14.56 -12.43
CA VAL A 326 -58.37 13.79 -13.35
C VAL A 326 -57.88 12.51 -12.70
N PHE A 327 -57.45 12.55 -11.43
CA PHE A 327 -57.03 11.34 -10.73
C PHE A 327 -58.17 10.32 -10.59
N LYS A 328 -59.39 10.76 -10.27
CA LYS A 328 -60.58 9.90 -10.15
C LYS A 328 -61.01 9.31 -11.49
N GLN A 329 -60.99 10.12 -12.57
CA GLN A 329 -61.52 9.78 -13.89
C GLN A 329 -60.49 9.09 -14.82
N ALA A 330 -59.24 9.56 -14.83
CA ALA A 330 -58.18 9.19 -15.78
C ALA A 330 -57.07 8.33 -15.15
N ARG A 331 -57.34 7.63 -14.04
CA ARG A 331 -56.43 6.80 -13.22
C ARG A 331 -55.21 6.21 -13.95
N VAL A 332 -55.42 5.51 -15.08
CA VAL A 332 -54.33 4.87 -15.84
C VAL A 332 -53.34 5.90 -16.37
N ALA A 333 -53.81 7.00 -16.99
CA ALA A 333 -52.93 8.07 -17.48
C ALA A 333 -52.14 8.71 -16.32
N MET A 334 -52.77 8.89 -15.16
CA MET A 334 -52.11 9.50 -13.99
C MET A 334 -51.04 8.59 -13.36
N ILE A 335 -51.22 7.27 -13.38
CA ILE A 335 -50.19 6.30 -12.98
C ILE A 335 -48.99 6.34 -13.94
N LEU A 336 -49.23 6.53 -15.26
CA LEU A 336 -48.15 6.68 -16.24
C LEU A 336 -47.41 8.01 -16.09
N ALA A 337 -48.12 9.10 -15.81
CA ALA A 337 -47.50 10.39 -15.49
C ALA A 337 -46.63 10.29 -14.23
N LEU A 338 -47.15 9.72 -13.13
CA LEU A 338 -46.40 9.46 -11.90
C LEU A 338 -45.14 8.63 -12.16
N TYR A 339 -45.20 7.57 -12.98
CA TYR A 339 -44.01 6.82 -13.38
C TYR A 339 -42.95 7.71 -14.03
N VAL A 340 -43.35 8.57 -14.99
CA VAL A 340 -42.42 9.49 -15.67
C VAL A 340 -41.70 10.39 -14.66
N TRP A 341 -42.42 10.96 -13.69
CA TRP A 341 -41.83 11.77 -12.61
C TRP A 341 -40.96 10.96 -11.64
N CYS A 342 -41.23 9.67 -11.42
CA CYS A 342 -40.38 8.77 -10.63
C CYS A 342 -39.13 8.29 -11.37
N THR A 343 -39.06 8.36 -12.70
CA THR A 343 -37.91 7.84 -13.47
C THR A 343 -36.52 8.39 -13.07
N PRO A 344 -36.31 9.62 -12.57
CA PRO A 344 -34.99 10.07 -12.10
C PRO A 344 -34.39 9.20 -10.99
N LEU A 345 -35.23 8.55 -10.17
CA LEU A 345 -34.77 7.62 -9.12
C LEU A 345 -34.00 6.43 -9.70
N VAL A 346 -34.28 6.02 -10.94
CA VAL A 346 -33.53 4.96 -11.64
C VAL A 346 -32.06 5.35 -11.77
N VAL A 347 -31.76 6.58 -12.19
CA VAL A 347 -30.37 7.05 -12.35
C VAL A 347 -29.68 7.19 -10.99
N ILE A 348 -30.38 7.74 -9.99
CA ILE A 348 -29.84 7.93 -8.64
C ILE A 348 -29.47 6.58 -8.01
N LEU A 349 -30.42 5.65 -7.93
CA LEU A 349 -30.25 4.37 -7.22
C LEU A 349 -29.33 3.40 -7.96
N THR A 350 -29.22 3.47 -9.29
CA THR A 350 -28.26 2.64 -10.05
C THR A 350 -26.82 3.15 -9.95
N SER A 351 -26.61 4.45 -9.69
CA SER A 351 -25.27 5.05 -9.62
C SER A 351 -24.45 4.56 -8.41
N ASP A 352 -25.11 4.19 -7.32
CA ASP A 352 -24.47 3.67 -6.08
C ASP A 352 -24.02 2.20 -6.18
N THR A 353 -24.41 1.50 -7.25
CA THR A 353 -24.25 0.03 -7.33
C THR A 353 -22.85 -0.44 -7.73
N LEU A 354 -21.94 0.46 -8.11
CA LEU A 354 -20.52 0.15 -8.34
C LEU A 354 -19.65 0.93 -7.34
N GLY A 355 -19.29 0.27 -6.25
CA GLY A 355 -18.35 0.81 -5.29
C GLY A 355 -16.89 0.67 -5.74
N VAL A 356 -15.99 1.31 -5.00
CA VAL A 356 -14.59 0.89 -4.92
C VAL A 356 -14.28 0.54 -3.47
N ARG A 357 -13.57 -0.57 -3.25
CA ARG A 357 -13.12 -1.01 -1.92
C ARG A 357 -11.66 -1.45 -1.97
N PRO A 358 -10.85 -1.21 -0.92
CA PRO A 358 -9.53 -1.81 -0.81
C PRO A 358 -9.69 -3.32 -0.66
N ARG A 359 -9.06 -4.10 -1.55
CA ARG A 359 -9.11 -5.56 -1.51
C ARG A 359 -7.68 -6.10 -1.50
N THR A 360 -7.43 -7.01 -0.56
CA THR A 360 -6.13 -7.67 -0.45
C THR A 360 -6.08 -8.85 -1.41
N THR A 361 -5.13 -8.82 -2.33
CA THR A 361 -4.86 -9.87 -3.30
C THR A 361 -3.61 -10.65 -2.86
N THR A 362 -3.81 -11.89 -2.42
CA THR A 362 -2.74 -12.81 -2.00
C THR A 362 -2.47 -13.82 -3.11
N LYS A 363 -1.19 -14.08 -3.42
CA LYS A 363 -0.76 -15.05 -4.43
C LYS A 363 0.50 -15.79 -3.98
N ASN A 364 0.52 -17.11 -4.16
CA ASN A 364 1.76 -17.89 -4.09
C ASN A 364 2.63 -17.50 -5.30
N ALA A 365 3.92 -17.32 -5.06
CA ALA A 365 4.89 -16.77 -6.00
C ALA A 365 6.30 -17.30 -5.70
N MET A 366 7.23 -16.96 -6.58
CA MET A 366 8.65 -17.23 -6.44
C MET A 366 9.38 -15.89 -6.27
N CYS A 367 9.86 -15.60 -5.06
CA CYS A 367 10.57 -14.36 -4.72
C CYS A 367 12.08 -14.55 -4.92
N PRO A 368 12.78 -13.61 -5.60
CA PRO A 368 14.24 -13.64 -5.68
C PRO A 368 14.88 -13.21 -4.34
N ASN A 369 16.20 -13.29 -4.26
CA ASN A 369 17.03 -12.69 -3.20
C ASN A 369 16.80 -13.22 -1.75
N VAL A 370 16.03 -14.29 -1.56
CA VAL A 370 15.79 -14.91 -0.24
C VAL A 370 17.06 -15.63 0.23
N ARG A 371 17.45 -15.38 1.49
CA ARG A 371 18.68 -15.89 2.11
C ARG A 371 18.34 -16.78 3.30
N THR A 372 19.22 -17.72 3.62
CA THR A 372 19.16 -18.55 4.83
C THR A 372 20.55 -18.68 5.45
N LEU A 373 20.65 -19.28 6.64
CA LEU A 373 21.95 -19.56 7.28
C LEU A 373 22.40 -20.99 6.98
N ASN A 374 23.70 -21.17 6.80
CA ASN A 374 24.36 -22.47 6.78
C ASN A 374 25.75 -22.36 7.41
N PHE A 375 25.91 -22.89 8.63
CA PHE A 375 27.16 -22.82 9.38
C PHE A 375 28.25 -23.80 8.88
N THR A 376 27.94 -24.75 7.98
CA THR A 376 28.99 -25.59 7.38
C THR A 376 29.97 -24.81 6.50
N GLN A 377 29.65 -23.55 6.17
CA GLN A 377 30.54 -22.64 5.45
C GLN A 377 31.75 -22.21 6.30
N GLU A 378 31.61 -22.13 7.64
CA GLU A 378 32.73 -21.84 8.56
C GLU A 378 33.76 -23.00 8.59
N GLU A 379 33.31 -24.24 8.36
CA GLU A 379 34.16 -25.44 8.36
C GLU A 379 35.16 -25.47 7.21
N HIS A 380 34.79 -24.91 6.06
CA HIS A 380 35.51 -25.11 4.80
C HIS A 380 36.10 -23.81 4.21
N VAL A 381 35.56 -22.64 4.53
CA VAL A 381 36.02 -21.37 3.95
C VAL A 381 37.11 -20.75 4.81
N ASP A 382 38.36 -20.91 4.40
CA ASP A 382 39.48 -20.20 5.00
C ASP A 382 39.41 -18.70 4.72
N TRP A 383 39.45 -17.89 5.77
CA TRP A 383 39.44 -16.44 5.70
C TRP A 383 40.74 -15.89 5.08
N ARG A 384 41.88 -16.60 5.22
CA ARG A 384 43.17 -16.16 4.65
C ARG A 384 43.19 -16.19 3.12
N ALA A 385 42.35 -17.02 2.50
CA ALA A 385 42.17 -17.03 1.05
C ALA A 385 41.58 -15.70 0.51
N GLY A 386 41.11 -14.80 1.39
CA GLY A 386 40.72 -13.44 1.01
C GLY A 386 39.53 -13.40 0.04
N LYS A 387 38.66 -14.41 0.10
CA LYS A 387 37.53 -14.60 -0.83
C LYS A 387 36.66 -13.34 -0.88
N LYS A 388 36.45 -12.83 -2.11
CA LYS A 388 35.63 -11.65 -2.39
C LYS A 388 34.37 -12.04 -3.14
N ILE A 389 33.27 -11.38 -2.81
CA ILE A 389 32.04 -11.37 -3.58
C ILE A 389 31.72 -9.89 -3.84
N ASP A 390 31.62 -9.51 -5.11
CA ASP A 390 31.46 -8.11 -5.54
C ASP A 390 32.53 -7.16 -4.96
N GLY A 391 33.80 -7.57 -5.06
CA GLY A 391 34.95 -6.83 -4.53
C GLY A 391 35.10 -6.82 -3.00
N LEU A 392 34.02 -7.07 -2.24
CA LEU A 392 34.04 -7.08 -0.78
C LEU A 392 34.45 -8.45 -0.23
N TYR A 393 35.33 -8.45 0.78
CA TYR A 393 35.69 -9.66 1.52
C TYR A 393 34.46 -10.26 2.23
N VAL A 394 34.36 -11.59 2.22
CA VAL A 394 33.46 -12.32 3.12
C VAL A 394 33.93 -12.22 4.58
N LEU A 395 33.04 -12.48 5.54
CA LEU A 395 33.29 -12.28 6.97
C LEU A 395 33.07 -13.59 7.76
N SER A 396 34.05 -13.97 8.57
CA SER A 396 33.95 -15.03 9.59
C SER A 396 33.17 -14.52 10.80
N VAL A 397 32.42 -15.38 11.49
CA VAL A 397 31.80 -15.06 12.80
C VAL A 397 32.87 -14.96 13.90
N SER A 398 34.00 -15.66 13.73
CA SER A 398 35.10 -15.76 14.69
C SER A 398 36.38 -15.05 14.22
N LEU A 399 37.22 -14.65 15.18
CA LEU A 399 38.61 -14.23 14.99
C LEU A 399 39.55 -15.36 15.44
N TRP A 400 40.69 -15.44 14.75
CA TRP A 400 41.61 -16.57 14.82
C TRP A 400 43.04 -16.10 15.13
N ASN A 401 43.59 -16.64 16.21
CA ASN A 401 45.03 -16.68 16.46
C ASN A 401 45.65 -17.87 15.70
N THR A 402 46.98 -17.88 15.58
CA THR A 402 47.74 -18.96 14.93
C THR A 402 48.95 -19.35 15.77
N THR A 403 49.36 -20.61 15.73
CA THR A 403 50.61 -21.05 16.39
C THR A 403 51.88 -20.70 15.61
N SER A 404 51.79 -20.49 14.30
CA SER A 404 52.94 -20.16 13.44
C SER A 404 52.54 -19.16 12.35
N ALA A 405 53.51 -18.37 11.88
CA ALA A 405 53.32 -17.51 10.71
C ALA A 405 53.39 -18.30 9.39
N ASN A 406 53.99 -19.49 9.42
CA ASN A 406 54.11 -20.38 8.28
C ASN A 406 53.05 -21.50 8.33
N GLN A 407 52.19 -21.56 7.32
CA GLN A 407 51.14 -22.58 7.21
C GLN A 407 51.66 -23.98 6.86
N THR A 408 52.94 -24.12 6.49
CA THR A 408 53.58 -25.42 6.20
C THR A 408 54.37 -26.00 7.38
N ASP A 409 54.34 -25.33 8.53
CA ASP A 409 54.88 -25.83 9.79
C ASP A 409 54.03 -27.01 10.30
N PRO A 410 54.61 -28.18 10.65
CA PRO A 410 53.84 -29.33 11.16
C PRO A 410 53.13 -29.05 12.49
N ASN A 411 53.45 -27.96 13.19
CA ASN A 411 52.80 -27.51 14.42
C ASN A 411 51.80 -26.36 14.19
N PHE A 412 51.52 -26.00 12.93
CA PHE A 412 50.56 -24.96 12.57
C PHE A 412 49.12 -25.39 12.89
N PHE A 413 48.41 -24.58 13.69
CA PHE A 413 46.95 -24.61 13.79
C PHE A 413 46.36 -23.24 14.12
N ASP A 414 45.11 -23.05 13.71
CA ASP A 414 44.27 -21.91 14.08
C ASP A 414 43.59 -22.16 15.42
N TYR A 415 43.64 -21.19 16.34
CA TYR A 415 42.87 -21.26 17.58
C TYR A 415 42.08 -19.98 17.85
N TRP A 416 40.97 -20.09 18.58
CA TRP A 416 40.02 -18.99 18.73
C TRP A 416 40.58 -17.82 19.55
N ALA A 417 40.29 -16.60 19.09
CA ALA A 417 40.66 -15.35 19.74
C ALA A 417 39.44 -14.50 20.18
N GLY A 418 38.29 -14.62 19.51
CA GLY A 418 37.13 -13.78 19.81
C GLY A 418 35.99 -13.90 18.79
N PRO A 419 34.82 -13.31 19.08
CA PRO A 419 33.87 -12.95 18.02
C PRO A 419 34.48 -11.88 17.10
N SER A 420 34.08 -11.85 15.82
CA SER A 420 34.53 -10.79 14.90
C SER A 420 33.83 -9.45 15.17
N ASP A 421 34.55 -8.34 14.97
CA ASP A 421 34.01 -6.99 15.21
C ASP A 421 32.72 -6.72 14.42
N GLN A 422 32.60 -7.30 13.22
CA GLN A 422 31.42 -7.14 12.37
C GLN A 422 30.24 -8.01 12.84
N TYR A 423 30.50 -9.15 13.49
CA TYR A 423 29.47 -9.90 14.20
C TYR A 423 29.05 -9.18 15.49
N ASP A 424 30.00 -8.60 16.22
CA ASP A 424 29.73 -7.83 17.43
C ASP A 424 28.88 -6.58 17.15
N GLU A 425 29.18 -5.84 16.08
CA GLU A 425 28.36 -4.70 15.62
C GLU A 425 26.90 -5.10 15.41
N VAL A 426 26.66 -6.25 14.77
CA VAL A 426 25.32 -6.79 14.48
C VAL A 426 24.63 -7.27 15.76
N ALA A 427 25.31 -8.06 16.60
CA ALA A 427 24.76 -8.60 17.85
C ALA A 427 24.44 -7.50 18.87
N THR A 428 25.35 -6.52 19.03
CA THR A 428 25.17 -5.35 19.89
C THR A 428 24.03 -4.46 19.38
N SER A 429 23.94 -4.25 18.07
CA SER A 429 22.82 -3.50 17.49
C SER A 429 21.47 -4.21 17.72
N ALA A 430 21.42 -5.54 17.61
CA ALA A 430 20.21 -6.33 17.85
C ALA A 430 19.76 -6.24 19.32
N ALA A 431 20.71 -6.33 20.26
CA ALA A 431 20.46 -6.13 21.68
C ALA A 431 19.83 -4.76 21.98
N PHE A 432 20.41 -3.69 21.45
CA PHE A 432 19.91 -2.33 21.66
C PHE A 432 18.58 -2.04 20.94
N GLN A 433 18.33 -2.66 19.79
CA GLN A 433 17.03 -2.58 19.10
C GLN A 433 15.95 -3.47 19.72
N ARG A 434 16.32 -4.44 20.56
CA ARG A 434 15.42 -5.37 21.29
C ARG A 434 14.60 -6.29 20.38
N LYS A 435 15.13 -6.55 19.18
CA LYS A 435 14.51 -7.36 18.11
C LYS A 435 15.56 -7.67 17.03
N ALA A 436 15.26 -8.65 16.19
CA ALA A 436 16.03 -8.94 14.98
C ALA A 436 16.12 -7.73 14.02
N ILE A 437 17.31 -7.51 13.46
CA ILE A 437 17.58 -6.44 12.49
C ILE A 437 17.36 -6.94 11.07
N GLY A 438 16.46 -6.28 10.35
CA GLY A 438 16.32 -6.43 8.91
C GLY A 438 17.33 -5.58 8.14
N ARG A 439 17.84 -6.10 7.03
CA ARG A 439 18.66 -5.33 6.09
C ARG A 439 17.81 -4.27 5.39
N VAL A 440 18.39 -3.08 5.21
CA VAL A 440 17.76 -2.00 4.43
C VAL A 440 17.51 -2.50 2.99
N GLU A 441 16.43 -2.02 2.35
CA GLU A 441 16.00 -2.37 0.99
C GLU A 441 15.60 -3.83 0.72
N ALA A 442 15.87 -4.79 1.63
CA ALA A 442 15.57 -6.21 1.43
C ALA A 442 14.10 -6.50 1.08
N SER A 443 13.15 -5.73 1.65
CA SER A 443 11.73 -5.84 1.26
C SER A 443 11.48 -5.50 -0.21
N ASN A 444 12.21 -4.56 -0.79
CA ASN A 444 12.07 -4.20 -2.20
C ASN A 444 12.78 -5.23 -3.10
N GLU A 445 13.96 -5.71 -2.69
CA GLU A 445 14.71 -6.77 -3.40
C GLU A 445 13.96 -8.11 -3.47
N ILE A 446 13.27 -8.49 -2.40
CA ILE A 446 12.62 -9.80 -2.26
C ILE A 446 11.15 -9.72 -2.68
N CYS A 447 10.38 -8.78 -2.12
CA CYS A 447 8.95 -8.69 -2.41
C CYS A 447 8.61 -7.90 -3.67
N GLY A 448 9.51 -7.01 -4.13
CA GLY A 448 9.25 -6.03 -5.18
C GLY A 448 8.42 -4.82 -4.69
N MET A 449 8.65 -3.65 -5.30
CA MET A 449 7.98 -2.40 -4.91
C MET A 449 6.45 -2.53 -4.87
N GLY A 450 5.83 -2.07 -3.78
CA GLY A 450 4.37 -2.06 -3.61
C GLY A 450 3.73 -3.42 -3.28
N PHE A 451 4.53 -4.44 -2.98
CA PHE A 451 4.06 -5.74 -2.48
C PHE A 451 4.65 -6.01 -1.09
N ASN A 452 3.79 -6.48 -0.20
CA ASN A 452 4.19 -7.20 1.01
C ASN A 452 4.49 -8.65 0.61
N CYS A 453 5.37 -9.34 1.34
CA CYS A 453 5.58 -10.78 1.13
C CYS A 453 5.99 -11.51 2.40
N SER A 454 5.69 -12.80 2.44
CA SER A 454 6.03 -13.68 3.55
C SER A 454 6.47 -15.06 3.07
N PHE A 455 7.34 -15.71 3.85
CA PHE A 455 7.92 -17.02 3.57
C PHE A 455 8.49 -17.62 4.87
N SER A 456 8.62 -18.94 4.95
CA SER A 456 9.42 -19.60 6.00
C SER A 456 10.77 -20.01 5.42
N ILE A 457 11.85 -19.85 6.17
CA ILE A 457 13.15 -20.49 5.89
C ILE A 457 13.47 -21.49 6.99
N ASN A 458 14.18 -22.56 6.63
CA ASN A 458 14.74 -23.52 7.56
C ASN A 458 16.27 -23.42 7.54
N PHE A 459 16.89 -23.56 8.72
CA PHE A 459 18.36 -23.66 8.86
C PHE A 459 18.74 -24.37 10.17
N ARG A 460 20.00 -24.81 10.26
CA ARG A 460 20.63 -25.22 11.53
C ARG A 460 21.59 -24.14 12.01
N GLY A 461 21.63 -23.94 13.31
CA GLY A 461 22.48 -22.94 13.97
C GLY A 461 22.60 -23.22 15.47
N PRO A 462 23.27 -22.35 16.22
CA PRO A 462 23.32 -22.47 17.67
C PRO A 462 21.97 -22.10 18.29
N GLY A 463 21.64 -22.69 19.44
CA GLY A 463 20.45 -22.36 20.22
C GLY A 463 20.60 -22.74 21.68
N TYR A 464 20.02 -21.94 22.58
CA TYR A 464 20.01 -22.26 24.01
C TYR A 464 18.75 -23.03 24.40
N LYS A 465 18.92 -24.24 24.95
CA LYS A 465 17.86 -25.09 25.47
C LYS A 465 17.69 -24.83 26.97
N CYS A 466 16.67 -24.07 27.35
CA CYS A 466 16.40 -23.73 28.74
C CYS A 466 15.46 -24.73 29.43
N THR A 467 15.65 -24.91 30.74
CA THR A 467 14.86 -25.81 31.60
C THR A 467 14.62 -25.19 32.98
N GLU A 468 13.39 -25.25 33.50
CA GLU A 468 13.07 -24.76 34.85
C GLU A 468 13.56 -25.75 35.91
N LEU A 469 14.33 -25.24 36.88
CA LEU A 469 15.01 -26.04 37.91
C LEU A 469 14.34 -25.90 39.28
N ALA A 470 13.86 -24.70 39.63
CA ALA A 470 13.10 -24.41 40.85
C ALA A 470 12.09 -23.26 40.64
N SER A 471 11.00 -23.24 41.41
CA SER A 471 9.93 -22.24 41.32
C SER A 471 9.13 -22.18 42.62
N GLY A 472 9.25 -21.09 43.36
CA GLY A 472 8.64 -20.90 44.69
C GLY A 472 9.63 -20.93 45.86
N VAL A 473 9.33 -20.20 46.93
CA VAL A 473 10.17 -20.08 48.14
C VAL A 473 10.38 -21.44 48.80
N GLY A 474 11.62 -21.77 49.18
CA GLY A 474 11.97 -23.05 49.81
C GLY A 474 12.03 -24.25 48.85
N SER A 475 12.04 -24.01 47.53
CA SER A 475 12.26 -25.06 46.53
C SER A 475 13.73 -25.46 46.43
N GLU A 476 14.01 -26.77 46.45
CA GLU A 476 15.33 -27.31 46.10
C GLU A 476 15.59 -27.15 44.59
N VAL A 477 16.79 -26.70 44.22
CA VAL A 477 17.16 -26.48 42.81
C VAL A 477 17.75 -27.75 42.20
N LYS A 478 17.16 -28.21 41.10
CA LYS A 478 17.56 -29.43 40.40
C LYS A 478 18.88 -29.26 39.64
N ASP A 479 19.67 -30.34 39.62
CA ASP A 479 20.84 -30.48 38.74
C ASP A 479 20.43 -30.53 37.25
N LEU A 480 21.29 -30.03 36.37
CA LEU A 480 21.07 -29.98 34.91
C LEU A 480 22.13 -30.83 34.19
N ARG A 481 21.70 -31.96 33.59
CA ARG A 481 22.59 -32.93 32.91
C ARG A 481 23.76 -33.42 33.77
N GLY A 482 23.60 -33.44 35.09
CA GLY A 482 24.66 -33.79 36.07
C GLY A 482 25.57 -32.63 36.46
N ALA A 483 25.47 -31.46 35.81
CA ALA A 483 26.04 -30.23 36.33
C ALA A 483 25.19 -29.74 37.52
N LYS A 484 25.83 -29.54 38.66
CA LYS A 484 25.15 -29.10 39.89
C LYS A 484 24.84 -27.62 39.87
N TRP A 485 23.76 -27.21 40.52
CA TRP A 485 23.49 -25.79 40.75
C TRP A 485 24.67 -25.10 41.48
N PRO A 486 25.10 -23.88 41.10
CA PRO A 486 26.27 -23.19 41.67
C PRO A 486 26.03 -22.55 43.07
N SER A 487 25.53 -23.31 44.04
CA SER A 487 25.14 -22.83 45.38
C SER A 487 26.22 -22.07 46.16
N GLU A 488 27.50 -22.39 45.94
CA GLU A 488 28.66 -21.80 46.62
C GLU A 488 28.71 -20.27 46.49
N TYR A 489 28.49 -19.76 45.28
CA TYR A 489 28.45 -18.33 44.98
C TYR A 489 27.03 -17.83 44.69
N PHE A 490 26.23 -18.63 43.98
CA PHE A 490 24.84 -18.34 43.64
C PHE A 490 23.87 -19.25 44.41
N ASP A 491 23.49 -18.81 45.59
CA ASP A 491 22.48 -19.46 46.43
C ASP A 491 21.06 -18.96 46.05
N PHE A 492 20.08 -19.86 46.05
CA PHE A 492 18.70 -19.57 45.65
C PHE A 492 17.99 -18.67 46.68
N ASP A 493 18.29 -18.82 47.98
CA ASP A 493 17.72 -17.99 49.04
C ASP A 493 18.24 -16.53 49.03
N LYS A 494 19.21 -16.20 48.17
CA LYS A 494 19.62 -14.80 47.90
C LYS A 494 18.60 -14.06 47.03
N LEU A 495 17.69 -14.76 46.34
CA LEU A 495 16.63 -14.17 45.51
C LEU A 495 15.49 -13.59 46.37
N ALA A 496 14.85 -12.53 45.89
CA ALA A 496 13.63 -12.01 46.49
C ALA A 496 12.49 -13.06 46.39
N PRO A 497 11.72 -13.29 47.47
CA PRO A 497 11.58 -12.43 48.65
C PRO A 497 12.48 -12.79 49.84
N THR A 498 13.19 -13.93 49.84
CA THR A 498 14.05 -14.35 50.96
C THR A 498 15.25 -13.43 51.12
N GLY A 499 15.92 -13.13 50.00
CA GLY A 499 17.01 -12.18 49.90
C GLY A 499 16.64 -10.96 49.05
N ASN A 500 17.66 -10.32 48.47
CA ASN A 500 17.57 -9.00 47.85
C ASN A 500 17.70 -8.98 46.32
N TYR A 501 18.12 -10.09 45.70
CA TYR A 501 18.35 -10.14 44.24
C TYR A 501 17.04 -10.35 43.49
N THR A 502 16.74 -9.45 42.54
CA THR A 502 15.59 -9.56 41.64
C THR A 502 15.95 -10.22 40.31
N TYR A 503 17.23 -10.18 39.93
CA TYR A 503 17.80 -10.89 38.79
C TYR A 503 19.24 -11.29 39.12
N TYR A 504 19.60 -12.54 38.84
CA TYR A 504 20.95 -13.05 38.95
C TYR A 504 21.18 -14.04 37.81
N ALA A 505 22.13 -13.73 36.93
CA ALA A 505 22.54 -14.58 35.84
C ALA A 505 24.04 -14.84 35.95
N HIS A 506 24.44 -16.10 36.13
CA HIS A 506 25.82 -16.54 36.00
C HIS A 506 25.96 -17.28 34.67
N ALA A 507 26.54 -16.59 33.68
CA ALA A 507 26.64 -17.05 32.31
C ALA A 507 28.05 -17.50 31.91
N SER A 508 29.06 -17.27 32.75
CA SER A 508 30.50 -17.38 32.41
C SER A 508 31.23 -18.53 33.12
N GLU A 509 30.52 -19.57 33.58
CA GLU A 509 31.14 -20.75 34.18
C GLU A 509 31.87 -21.59 33.14
N GLY A 510 33.20 -21.74 33.27
CA GLY A 510 34.03 -22.42 32.28
C GLY A 510 34.13 -21.69 30.93
N GLU A 511 34.04 -20.36 30.94
CA GLU A 511 34.26 -19.53 29.75
C GLU A 511 35.72 -19.65 29.26
N TYR A 512 35.91 -19.93 27.98
CA TYR A 512 37.23 -20.06 27.34
C TYR A 512 38.10 -18.82 27.59
N LEU A 513 39.31 -19.01 28.08
CA LEU A 513 40.21 -17.90 28.40
C LEU A 513 40.99 -17.42 27.16
N ASN A 514 41.06 -16.10 26.97
CA ASN A 514 41.95 -15.44 26.01
C ASN A 514 42.71 -14.29 26.71
N PRO A 515 44.05 -14.25 26.69
CA PRO A 515 44.98 -15.17 26.03
C PRO A 515 45.07 -16.56 26.68
N GLN A 516 45.39 -17.56 25.85
CA GLN A 516 45.63 -18.95 26.28
C GLN A 516 47.05 -19.17 26.86
N LEU A 517 47.98 -18.24 26.65
CA LEU A 517 49.39 -18.29 27.11
C LEU A 517 49.84 -16.92 27.60
N ASN A 518 50.75 -16.88 28.60
CA ASN A 518 51.33 -15.63 29.11
C ASN A 518 52.17 -14.88 28.06
N GLU A 519 52.85 -15.61 27.18
CA GLU A 519 53.82 -15.05 26.24
C GLU A 519 53.52 -15.46 24.80
N THR A 520 52.88 -14.54 24.06
CA THR A 520 52.72 -14.62 22.61
C THR A 520 53.32 -13.40 21.93
N TRP A 521 53.56 -13.52 20.62
CA TRP A 521 53.69 -12.40 19.69
C TRP A 521 52.30 -11.94 19.23
N GLY A 522 52.25 -11.01 18.25
CA GLY A 522 50.99 -10.61 17.61
C GLY A 522 50.30 -11.77 16.90
N GLY A 523 48.96 -11.80 16.91
CA GLY A 523 48.17 -12.91 16.35
C GLY A 523 48.23 -14.21 17.16
N GLY A 524 48.65 -14.14 18.44
CA GLY A 524 48.65 -15.27 19.37
C GLY A 524 49.73 -16.33 19.13
N VAL A 525 50.70 -16.07 18.24
CA VAL A 525 51.86 -16.96 18.01
C VAL A 525 52.63 -17.15 19.32
N PRO A 526 52.73 -18.37 19.89
CA PRO A 526 53.49 -18.62 21.11
C PRO A 526 54.95 -18.16 20.97
N LYS A 527 55.55 -17.68 22.07
CA LYS A 527 57.01 -17.42 22.10
C LYS A 527 57.86 -18.65 22.41
N MET A 528 57.25 -19.70 22.95
CA MET A 528 57.92 -20.99 23.20
C MET A 528 58.09 -21.78 21.90
N GLU A 529 59.12 -22.60 21.83
CA GLU A 529 59.28 -23.58 20.75
C GLU A 529 58.36 -24.81 20.98
N PRO A 530 57.96 -25.54 19.93
CA PRO A 530 57.18 -26.78 20.07
C PRO A 530 57.94 -27.87 20.86
N PRO A 531 57.23 -28.81 21.54
CA PRO A 531 55.78 -29.00 21.53
C PRO A 531 55.03 -28.00 22.41
N PHE A 532 53.88 -27.54 21.92
CA PHE A 532 52.95 -26.69 22.67
C PHE A 532 52.16 -27.50 23.72
N PRO A 533 51.55 -26.86 24.74
CA PRO A 533 50.64 -27.52 25.66
C PRO A 533 49.52 -28.27 24.93
N PRO A 534 49.14 -29.49 25.36
CA PRO A 534 48.22 -30.36 24.61
C PRO A 534 46.82 -29.76 24.45
N HIS A 535 46.42 -28.85 25.35
CA HIS A 535 45.13 -28.18 25.32
C HIS A 535 45.18 -26.72 24.84
N LEU A 536 46.29 -26.28 24.23
CA LEU A 536 46.40 -24.91 23.68
C LEU A 536 45.25 -24.61 22.70
N GLY A 537 44.33 -23.75 23.11
CA GLY A 537 43.18 -23.33 22.30
C GLY A 537 42.04 -24.35 22.20
N VAL A 538 42.03 -25.40 23.01
CA VAL A 538 40.99 -26.44 22.99
C VAL A 538 39.68 -25.93 23.59
N LEU A 539 38.55 -26.19 22.92
CA LEU A 539 37.23 -25.96 23.52
C LEU A 539 36.92 -27.10 24.48
N ARG A 540 37.04 -26.82 25.78
CA ARG A 540 36.81 -27.81 26.85
C ARG A 540 35.34 -27.92 27.28
N THR A 541 34.60 -26.81 27.22
CA THR A 541 33.18 -26.73 27.59
C THR A 541 32.51 -25.53 26.93
N GLU A 542 31.18 -25.53 26.87
CA GLU A 542 30.36 -24.33 26.73
C GLU A 542 29.80 -23.96 28.11
N PRO A 543 29.78 -22.67 28.50
CA PRO A 543 29.15 -22.26 29.74
C PRO A 543 27.65 -22.56 29.78
N ILE A 544 27.21 -23.24 30.85
CA ILE A 544 25.79 -23.34 31.20
C ILE A 544 25.33 -21.99 31.73
N LEU A 545 24.18 -21.52 31.25
CA LEU A 545 23.62 -20.24 31.69
C LEU A 545 22.70 -20.49 32.89
N TRP A 546 23.17 -20.16 34.09
CA TRP A 546 22.38 -20.27 35.33
C TRP A 546 21.64 -18.97 35.59
N PHE A 547 20.31 -19.01 35.56
CA PHE A 547 19.45 -17.87 35.87
C PHE A 547 18.64 -18.12 37.13
N GLY A 548 18.49 -17.07 37.94
CA GLY A 548 17.51 -16.99 39.02
C GLY A 548 16.94 -15.58 39.09
N TYR A 549 15.63 -15.46 39.26
CA TYR A 549 14.94 -14.18 39.21
C TYR A 549 13.70 -14.16 40.10
N ALA A 550 13.32 -12.95 40.50
CA ALA A 550 12.11 -12.69 41.23
C ALA A 550 10.96 -12.44 40.23
N HIS A 551 10.13 -13.46 40.01
CA HIS A 551 8.94 -13.38 39.18
C HIS A 551 7.82 -12.62 39.91
N VAL A 552 7.02 -11.87 39.15
CA VAL A 552 5.93 -11.03 39.62
C VAL A 552 4.74 -11.20 38.67
N ASP A 553 3.56 -11.52 39.22
CA ASP A 553 2.35 -11.81 38.41
C ASP A 553 1.82 -10.58 37.66
N ASN A 554 2.03 -9.38 38.21
CA ASN A 554 1.62 -8.11 37.61
C ASN A 554 2.76 -7.09 37.62
N THR A 555 3.59 -7.10 36.56
CA THR A 555 4.73 -6.18 36.38
C THR A 555 4.33 -4.70 36.29
N THR A 556 3.05 -4.41 36.01
CA THR A 556 2.53 -3.02 35.91
C THR A 556 2.15 -2.41 37.26
N ALA A 557 1.99 -3.23 38.31
CA ALA A 557 1.79 -2.74 39.67
C ALA A 557 3.12 -2.27 40.27
N THR A 558 3.07 -1.24 41.13
CA THR A 558 4.22 -0.78 41.91
C THR A 558 4.65 -1.86 42.89
N GLN A 559 5.85 -2.41 42.70
CA GLN A 559 6.38 -3.47 43.56
C GLN A 559 7.07 -2.89 44.80
N PRO A 560 7.00 -3.58 45.96
CA PRO A 560 7.70 -3.18 47.17
C PRO A 560 9.20 -3.16 46.91
N ASN A 561 9.87 -2.07 47.30
CA ASN A 561 11.26 -1.80 46.96
C ASN A 561 12.26 -2.15 48.09
N SER A 562 11.78 -2.68 49.22
CA SER A 562 12.57 -2.94 50.42
C SER A 562 12.04 -4.16 51.18
N THR A 563 12.93 -4.94 51.78
CA THR A 563 12.61 -6.09 52.64
C THR A 563 11.89 -5.69 53.94
N ALA A 564 11.85 -4.40 54.27
CA ALA A 564 11.09 -3.85 55.40
C ALA A 564 9.60 -3.63 55.08
N ASP A 565 9.20 -3.75 53.82
CA ASP A 565 7.81 -3.62 53.39
C ASP A 565 7.01 -4.91 53.72
N PRO A 566 5.85 -4.84 54.39
CA PRO A 566 5.02 -6.02 54.64
C PRO A 566 4.63 -6.81 53.39
N GLU A 567 4.45 -6.14 52.24
CA GLU A 567 4.03 -6.78 50.99
C GLU A 567 5.19 -7.49 50.26
N TRP A 568 6.44 -7.20 50.62
CA TRP A 568 7.65 -7.78 50.03
C TRP A 568 7.60 -9.31 49.95
N LYS A 569 7.13 -9.95 51.03
CA LYS A 569 7.08 -11.42 51.14
C LYS A 569 6.04 -12.09 50.25
N SER A 570 5.08 -11.33 49.73
CA SER A 570 4.00 -11.79 48.85
C SER A 570 4.13 -11.31 47.41
N ALA A 571 4.91 -10.25 47.15
CA ALA A 571 5.04 -9.66 45.82
C ALA A 571 5.92 -10.47 44.85
N TYR A 572 6.91 -11.20 45.38
CA TYR A 572 7.92 -11.90 44.59
C TYR A 572 7.84 -13.42 44.74
N THR A 573 7.97 -14.13 43.62
CA THR A 573 8.15 -15.60 43.57
C THR A 573 9.53 -15.91 42.99
N PRO A 574 10.46 -16.54 43.73
CA PRO A 574 11.78 -16.86 43.19
C PRO A 574 11.67 -18.02 42.21
N LYS A 575 12.30 -17.91 41.04
CA LYS A 575 12.39 -18.95 40.02
C LYS A 575 13.83 -19.11 39.55
N ALA A 576 14.25 -20.33 39.28
CA ALA A 576 15.56 -20.64 38.71
C ALA A 576 15.44 -21.54 37.48
N PHE A 577 16.23 -21.26 36.45
CA PHE A 577 16.30 -22.05 35.22
C PHE A 577 17.74 -22.11 34.70
N GLY A 578 18.10 -23.22 34.07
CA GLY A 578 19.40 -23.42 33.44
C GLY A 578 19.26 -23.59 31.93
N CYS A 579 20.14 -22.97 31.15
CA CYS A 579 20.16 -23.12 29.69
C CYS A 579 21.47 -23.73 29.19
N GLU A 580 21.35 -24.78 28.39
CA GLU A 580 22.46 -25.49 27.74
C GLU A 580 22.62 -25.02 26.27
N HIS A 581 23.84 -25.03 25.72
CA HIS A 581 24.10 -24.64 24.33
C HIS A 581 24.03 -25.85 23.37
N TYR A 582 23.11 -25.83 22.38
CA TYR A 582 22.82 -26.93 21.44
C TYR A 582 22.91 -26.48 19.98
N GLU A 583 23.29 -27.40 19.07
CA GLU A 583 22.95 -27.25 17.65
C GLU A 583 21.43 -27.49 17.48
N THR A 584 20.76 -26.56 16.81
CA THR A 584 19.30 -26.44 16.80
C THR A 584 18.81 -26.24 15.37
N GLU A 585 17.79 -27.00 14.96
CA GLU A 585 17.09 -26.80 13.69
C GLU A 585 15.92 -25.82 13.87
N TYR A 586 15.93 -24.76 13.08
CA TYR A 586 14.99 -23.65 13.14
C TYR A 586 14.09 -23.61 11.91
N GLU A 587 12.80 -23.34 12.12
CA GLU A 587 11.89 -22.80 11.09
C GLU A 587 11.55 -21.35 11.48
N VAL A 588 11.93 -20.39 10.63
CA VAL A 588 11.71 -18.96 10.87
C VAL A 588 10.82 -18.37 9.77
N PHE A 589 9.68 -17.83 10.17
CA PHE A 589 8.74 -17.15 9.29
C PHE A 589 9.08 -15.65 9.20
N PHE A 590 9.32 -15.20 7.97
CA PHE A 590 9.54 -13.80 7.62
C PHE A 590 8.26 -13.19 7.08
N ASN A 591 7.96 -11.96 7.51
CA ASN A 591 6.86 -11.15 7.02
C ASN A 591 7.34 -9.72 6.77
N TYR A 592 7.48 -9.38 5.50
CA TYR A 592 7.76 -8.01 5.05
C TYR A 592 6.44 -7.28 4.79
N SER A 593 6.08 -6.39 5.71
CA SER A 593 4.87 -5.58 5.65
C SER A 593 5.23 -4.10 5.62
N ASN A 594 4.82 -3.39 4.56
CA ASN A 594 5.08 -1.95 4.37
C ASN A 594 6.58 -1.61 4.49
N GLN A 595 7.43 -2.41 3.83
CA GLN A 595 8.90 -2.37 3.88
C GLN A 595 9.57 -2.72 5.22
N ILE A 596 8.80 -2.95 6.29
CA ILE A 596 9.32 -3.39 7.59
C ILE A 596 9.43 -4.91 7.62
N GLN A 597 10.61 -5.42 7.99
CA GLN A 597 10.83 -6.84 8.30
C GLN A 597 10.32 -7.17 9.70
N ASN A 598 9.38 -8.11 9.81
CA ASN A 598 9.04 -8.79 11.06
C ASN A 598 9.37 -10.29 10.92
N THR A 599 9.92 -10.90 11.97
CA THR A 599 10.32 -12.31 12.00
C THR A 599 9.74 -13.03 13.20
N THR A 600 9.26 -14.26 13.01
CA THR A 600 8.80 -15.13 14.11
C THR A 600 9.35 -16.53 13.94
N VAL A 601 10.07 -17.04 14.94
CA VAL A 601 10.42 -18.47 15.01
C VAL A 601 9.13 -19.28 15.15
N LYS A 602 8.95 -20.31 14.32
CA LYS A 602 7.77 -21.20 14.29
C LYS A 602 8.04 -22.55 14.97
N ARG A 603 9.25 -23.08 14.79
CA ARG A 603 9.74 -24.31 15.44
C ARG A 603 11.23 -24.14 15.71
N ARG A 604 11.66 -24.71 16.83
CA ARG A 604 13.06 -24.88 17.23
C ARG A 604 13.21 -26.29 17.79
N GLU A 605 14.12 -27.06 17.22
CA GLU A 605 14.34 -28.48 17.53
C GLU A 605 15.80 -28.69 17.92
N PHE A 606 16.03 -28.93 19.22
CA PHE A 606 17.37 -29.06 19.80
C PHE A 606 17.93 -30.46 19.50
N LEU A 607 19.00 -30.54 18.69
CA LEU A 607 19.52 -31.81 18.16
C LEU A 607 20.50 -32.47 19.14
N TYR A 608 21.57 -31.76 19.47
CA TYR A 608 22.63 -32.21 20.39
C TYR A 608 23.36 -30.99 21.00
N PRO A 609 23.95 -31.11 22.20
CA PRO A 609 24.77 -30.04 22.76
C PRO A 609 25.98 -29.74 21.86
N VAL A 610 26.41 -28.46 21.81
CA VAL A 610 27.60 -28.04 21.04
C VAL A 610 28.85 -28.76 21.52
N ILE A 611 28.95 -28.98 22.83
CA ILE A 611 29.92 -29.85 23.49
C ILE A 611 29.26 -30.52 24.71
N ASP A 612 29.49 -31.82 24.87
CA ASP A 612 28.90 -32.64 25.93
C ASP A 612 29.90 -32.85 27.08
N THR A 613 30.21 -31.78 27.80
CA THR A 613 31.05 -31.80 29.01
C THR A 613 30.35 -31.09 30.17
N VAL A 614 30.89 -31.24 31.38
CA VAL A 614 30.43 -30.62 32.63
C VAL A 614 31.65 -30.08 33.37
N VAL A 615 31.58 -28.85 33.88
CA VAL A 615 32.70 -28.19 34.59
C VAL A 615 32.93 -28.82 35.96
N ASP A 616 34.17 -29.23 36.23
CA ASP A 616 34.61 -29.79 37.51
C ASP A 616 35.08 -28.66 38.44
N ARG A 617 34.16 -28.15 39.27
CA ARG A 617 34.41 -27.00 40.17
C ARG A 617 35.55 -27.28 41.16
N GLY A 618 36.42 -26.28 41.34
CA GLY A 618 37.54 -26.35 42.27
C GLY A 618 38.75 -27.17 41.78
N VAL A 619 38.73 -27.65 40.53
CA VAL A 619 39.84 -28.38 39.91
C VAL A 619 40.47 -27.51 38.82
N ASP A 620 41.61 -26.89 39.11
CA ASP A 620 42.40 -26.16 38.12
C ASP A 620 43.12 -27.13 37.17
N ALA A 621 42.96 -26.94 35.85
CA ALA A 621 43.48 -27.85 34.83
C ALA A 621 45.02 -27.99 34.82
N ASN A 622 45.75 -26.90 35.11
CA ASN A 622 47.22 -26.86 35.26
C ASN A 622 48.04 -27.50 34.11
N ASP A 623 47.50 -27.54 32.89
CA ASP A 623 48.08 -28.25 31.74
C ASP A 623 49.12 -27.46 30.92
N GLY A 624 49.55 -26.30 31.42
CA GLY A 624 50.49 -25.39 30.77
C GLY A 624 49.83 -24.29 29.92
N THR A 625 48.50 -24.34 29.73
CA THR A 625 47.73 -23.17 29.29
C THR A 625 47.42 -22.24 30.47
N LEU A 626 46.90 -21.04 30.18
CA LEU A 626 46.31 -20.15 31.19
C LEU A 626 44.85 -20.48 31.52
N ASP A 627 44.19 -21.30 30.70
CA ASP A 627 42.82 -21.70 30.96
C ASP A 627 42.83 -22.77 32.06
N ASN A 628 42.32 -22.43 33.24
CA ASN A 628 42.23 -23.35 34.37
C ASN A 628 40.98 -24.25 34.31
N THR A 629 40.08 -24.10 33.33
CA THR A 629 38.80 -24.83 33.29
C THR A 629 39.02 -26.33 33.11
N THR A 630 38.76 -27.14 34.13
CA THR A 630 38.62 -28.59 33.99
C THR A 630 37.17 -28.94 33.67
N ALA A 631 36.94 -29.82 32.69
CA ALA A 631 35.60 -30.31 32.40
C ALA A 631 35.59 -31.78 31.97
N SER A 632 34.68 -32.56 32.54
CA SER A 632 34.55 -34.00 32.27
C SER A 632 33.42 -34.29 31.27
N PRO A 633 33.59 -35.28 30.36
CA PRO A 633 34.77 -36.07 30.12
C PRO A 633 35.68 -35.48 29.02
N GLU A 634 36.98 -35.38 29.29
CA GLU A 634 38.04 -34.86 28.40
C GLU A 634 37.96 -35.34 26.94
N ARG A 635 37.57 -36.61 26.70
CA ARG A 635 37.38 -37.18 25.35
C ARG A 635 36.38 -36.42 24.45
N ASN A 636 35.52 -35.59 25.03
CA ASN A 636 34.51 -34.82 24.32
C ASN A 636 35.01 -33.40 23.93
N TYR A 637 36.21 -32.99 24.39
CA TYR A 637 36.88 -31.76 23.99
C TYR A 637 37.00 -31.62 22.47
N ILE A 638 36.96 -30.39 21.97
CA ILE A 638 37.09 -30.10 20.53
C ILE A 638 38.41 -29.37 20.30
N LEU A 639 39.36 -30.06 19.67
CA LEU A 639 40.73 -29.59 19.49
C LEU A 639 40.88 -28.78 18.19
N PRO A 640 41.76 -27.75 18.14
CA PRO A 640 42.11 -27.01 16.93
C PRO A 640 42.50 -27.85 15.71
N THR A 641 43.02 -29.06 15.94
CA THR A 641 43.43 -30.02 14.91
C THR A 641 42.27 -30.68 14.19
N ASP A 642 41.07 -30.77 14.79
CA ASP A 642 39.82 -31.14 14.13
C ASP A 642 39.20 -29.90 13.47
N LEU A 643 39.90 -29.38 12.44
CA LEU A 643 39.68 -28.05 11.87
C LEU A 643 38.22 -27.74 11.52
N GLN A 644 37.48 -28.72 10.97
CA GLN A 644 36.09 -28.53 10.54
C GLN A 644 35.15 -28.42 11.74
N ARG A 645 35.18 -29.41 12.65
CA ARG A 645 34.34 -29.42 13.85
C ARG A 645 34.66 -28.24 14.76
N TYR A 646 35.95 -27.92 14.93
CA TYR A 646 36.42 -26.80 15.73
C TYR A 646 35.99 -25.46 15.14
N ARG A 647 36.08 -25.24 13.82
CA ARG A 647 35.61 -23.99 13.20
C ARG A 647 34.10 -23.79 13.39
N ARG A 648 33.26 -24.82 13.20
CA ARG A 648 31.81 -24.71 13.49
C ARG A 648 31.52 -24.50 14.98
N ALA A 649 32.16 -25.27 15.87
CA ALA A 649 31.97 -25.15 17.31
C ALA A 649 32.37 -23.75 17.82
N MET A 650 33.50 -23.21 17.36
CA MET A 650 33.94 -21.88 17.78
C MET A 650 33.17 -20.74 17.11
N ALA A 651 32.55 -20.95 15.94
CA ALA A 651 31.54 -20.02 15.42
C ALA A 651 30.32 -19.95 16.36
N TYR A 652 29.83 -21.10 16.84
CA TYR A 652 28.78 -21.13 17.87
C TYR A 652 29.26 -20.49 19.19
N HIS A 653 30.49 -20.78 19.64
CA HIS A 653 31.09 -20.14 20.81
C HIS A 653 31.14 -18.61 20.68
N SER A 654 31.58 -18.05 19.55
CA SER A 654 31.56 -16.60 19.27
C SER A 654 30.17 -15.99 19.43
N MET A 655 29.14 -16.68 18.94
CA MET A 655 27.75 -16.23 19.07
C MET A 655 27.27 -16.30 20.52
N GLY A 656 27.56 -17.41 21.20
CA GLY A 656 27.31 -17.59 22.63
C GLY A 656 28.00 -16.53 23.48
N LYS A 657 29.30 -16.28 23.27
CA LYS A 657 30.12 -15.31 23.99
C LYS A 657 29.48 -13.92 24.03
N ARG A 658 29.02 -13.39 22.89
CA ARG A 658 28.39 -12.05 22.88
C ARG A 658 27.01 -12.03 23.54
N PHE A 659 26.24 -13.10 23.44
CA PHE A 659 25.00 -13.23 24.20
C PHE A 659 25.27 -13.30 25.72
N ARG A 660 26.26 -14.09 26.16
CA ARG A 660 26.76 -14.14 27.53
C ARG A 660 27.20 -12.76 28.04
N ASP A 661 27.94 -12.00 27.22
CA ASP A 661 28.40 -10.64 27.54
C ASP A 661 27.26 -9.60 27.74
N PHE A 662 26.03 -9.91 27.31
CA PHE A 662 24.84 -9.09 27.56
C PHE A 662 24.04 -9.53 28.79
N ILE A 663 23.85 -10.84 28.98
CA ILE A 663 22.95 -11.38 30.03
C ILE A 663 23.61 -11.50 31.40
N ASN A 664 24.93 -11.69 31.48
CA ASN A 664 25.66 -11.98 32.73
C ASN A 664 25.50 -10.85 33.77
N GLY A 665 25.53 -11.20 35.05
CA GLY A 665 25.51 -10.26 36.17
C GLY A 665 24.18 -10.20 36.93
N THR A 666 23.98 -9.13 37.70
CA THR A 666 22.96 -9.09 38.77
C THR A 666 22.18 -7.78 38.85
N ILE A 667 20.96 -7.84 39.40
CA ILE A 667 20.16 -6.69 39.84
C ILE A 667 19.62 -6.99 41.24
N TYR A 668 19.72 -6.02 42.16
CA TYR A 668 19.22 -6.16 43.52
C TYR A 668 18.50 -4.90 44.03
N GLN A 669 17.70 -5.09 45.07
CA GLN A 669 16.97 -4.04 45.80
C GLN A 669 17.51 -3.93 47.24
N PRO A 670 17.27 -2.81 47.96
CA PRO A 670 16.64 -1.58 47.50
C PRO A 670 17.52 -0.77 46.52
N GLY A 671 16.88 0.01 45.66
CA GLY A 671 17.54 0.98 44.77
C GLY A 671 17.82 0.48 43.35
N ALA A 672 17.30 -0.68 42.94
CA ALA A 672 17.44 -1.25 41.59
C ALA A 672 18.88 -1.28 41.07
N ILE A 673 19.84 -1.62 41.93
CA ILE A 673 21.27 -1.56 41.60
C ILE A 673 21.61 -2.71 40.67
N ALA A 674 21.87 -2.37 39.41
CA ALA A 674 22.16 -3.31 38.34
C ALA A 674 23.66 -3.32 37.99
N ASN A 675 24.29 -4.48 38.14
CA ASN A 675 25.61 -4.80 37.60
C ASN A 675 25.45 -5.85 36.48
N THR A 676 24.80 -5.46 35.40
CA THR A 676 24.57 -6.29 34.19
C THR A 676 24.27 -5.40 32.99
N LYS A 677 24.57 -5.88 31.77
CA LYS A 677 24.11 -5.25 30.53
C LYS A 677 22.68 -5.68 30.14
N ALA A 678 22.02 -6.56 30.90
CA ALA A 678 20.68 -7.04 30.57
C ALA A 678 19.64 -5.90 30.46
N LEU A 679 19.86 -4.79 31.18
CA LEU A 679 19.11 -3.53 31.04
C LEU A 679 19.10 -2.94 29.63
N GLN A 680 20.09 -3.25 28.79
CA GLN A 680 20.17 -2.73 27.42
C GLN A 680 19.29 -3.53 26.44
N THR A 681 18.82 -4.71 26.86
CA THR A 681 18.13 -5.75 26.06
C THR A 681 16.61 -5.72 26.26
N LYS A 682 15.91 -6.75 25.77
CA LYS A 682 14.47 -6.98 26.06
C LYS A 682 14.17 -7.75 27.36
N LEU A 683 15.20 -8.25 28.05
CA LEU A 683 15.01 -9.18 29.18
C LEU A 683 14.54 -8.49 30.48
N ILE A 684 14.82 -7.20 30.64
CA ILE A 684 14.50 -6.43 31.86
C ILE A 684 13.53 -5.29 31.52
N ASP A 685 12.42 -5.21 32.24
CA ASP A 685 11.44 -4.13 32.11
C ASP A 685 12.00 -2.84 32.73
N HIS A 686 11.87 -1.74 31.98
CA HIS A 686 12.45 -0.44 32.31
C HIS A 686 11.62 0.36 33.33
N HIS A 687 10.37 -0.05 33.58
CA HIS A 687 9.50 0.62 34.55
C HIS A 687 9.81 0.21 36.00
N ASN A 688 10.35 -1.00 36.20
CA ASN A 688 10.51 -1.63 37.52
C ASN A 688 11.90 -2.29 37.74
N TYR A 689 12.73 -2.41 36.70
CA TYR A 689 14.05 -3.08 36.74
C TYR A 689 13.99 -4.57 37.13
N LEU A 690 12.87 -5.24 36.80
CA LEU A 690 12.64 -6.67 37.01
C LEU A 690 12.72 -7.44 35.69
N GLY A 691 13.00 -8.74 35.78
CA GLY A 691 12.91 -9.63 34.62
C GLY A 691 11.48 -9.69 34.08
N VAL A 692 11.33 -9.74 32.75
CA VAL A 692 10.02 -9.93 32.10
C VAL A 692 9.35 -11.24 32.57
N SER A 693 8.02 -11.30 32.57
CA SER A 693 7.26 -12.43 33.14
C SER A 693 7.74 -13.80 32.64
N ASN A 694 7.88 -13.94 31.33
CA ASN A 694 8.35 -15.16 30.64
C ASN A 694 9.87 -15.11 30.36
N LEU A 695 10.68 -14.66 31.33
CA LEU A 695 12.14 -14.46 31.17
C LEU A 695 12.86 -15.62 30.47
N MET A 696 12.53 -16.88 30.81
CA MET A 696 13.14 -18.06 30.19
C MET A 696 12.90 -18.15 28.67
N GLU A 697 11.69 -17.83 28.20
CA GLU A 697 11.36 -17.83 26.76
C GLU A 697 11.99 -16.63 26.05
N GLU A 698 12.02 -15.47 26.71
CA GLU A 698 12.63 -14.25 26.16
C GLU A 698 14.16 -14.30 26.11
N VAL A 699 14.81 -15.06 27.00
CA VAL A 699 16.25 -15.41 26.90
C VAL A 699 16.52 -16.18 25.61
N GLN A 700 15.73 -17.23 25.30
CA GLN A 700 15.87 -17.96 24.03
C GLN A 700 15.58 -17.06 22.82
N SER A 701 14.49 -16.29 22.90
CA SER A 701 14.03 -15.36 21.86
C SER A 701 15.04 -14.22 21.59
N PHE A 702 15.78 -13.77 22.60
CA PHE A 702 16.85 -12.76 22.43
C PHE A 702 18.07 -13.35 21.70
N TYR A 703 18.42 -14.61 21.96
CA TYR A 703 19.46 -15.29 21.19
C TYR A 703 19.04 -15.47 19.72
N GLU A 704 17.78 -15.83 19.48
CA GLU A 704 17.19 -15.93 18.14
C GLU A 704 17.16 -14.57 17.41
N ASP A 705 16.86 -13.47 18.10
CA ASP A 705 16.96 -12.12 17.54
C ASP A 705 18.39 -11.78 17.07
N ILE A 706 19.42 -12.20 17.82
CA ILE A 706 20.83 -12.03 17.41
C ILE A 706 21.16 -12.89 16.17
N ILE A 707 20.78 -14.17 16.16
CA ILE A 707 21.01 -15.09 15.04
C ILE A 707 20.35 -14.55 13.76
N ILE A 708 19.08 -14.14 13.84
CA ILE A 708 18.32 -13.61 12.69
C ILE A 708 18.89 -12.26 12.24
N SER A 709 19.49 -11.46 13.14
CA SER A 709 20.14 -10.20 12.77
C SER A 709 21.35 -10.38 11.85
N MET A 710 21.94 -11.58 11.73
CA MET A 710 23.01 -11.85 10.77
C MET A 710 22.57 -11.57 9.31
N PHE A 711 21.27 -11.69 8.99
CA PHE A 711 20.72 -11.34 7.68
C PHE A 711 20.83 -9.84 7.33
N SER A 712 21.12 -8.98 8.30
CA SER A 712 21.43 -7.56 8.07
C SER A 712 22.70 -7.36 7.23
N ASN A 713 23.69 -8.25 7.37
CA ASN A 713 25.00 -8.17 6.70
C ASN A 713 25.28 -9.46 5.90
N PRO A 714 24.94 -9.51 4.60
CA PRO A 714 24.99 -10.73 3.80
C PRO A 714 26.41 -11.10 3.34
N ARG A 715 27.45 -10.50 3.95
CA ARG A 715 28.86 -10.83 3.75
C ARG A 715 29.35 -11.94 4.69
N PHE A 716 28.62 -12.28 5.76
CA PHE A 716 28.99 -13.40 6.63
C PHE A 716 29.07 -14.70 5.81
N ILE A 717 30.10 -15.51 6.02
CA ILE A 717 30.29 -16.76 5.28
C ILE A 717 29.15 -17.75 5.48
N THR A 718 28.43 -17.64 6.59
CA THR A 718 27.24 -18.43 6.92
C THR A 718 25.98 -18.00 6.17
N VAL A 719 25.93 -16.82 5.53
CA VAL A 719 24.75 -16.33 4.82
C VAL A 719 24.76 -16.81 3.36
N VAL A 720 23.82 -17.70 3.05
CA VAL A 720 23.72 -18.42 1.78
C VAL A 720 22.35 -18.21 1.13
N TRP A 721 22.21 -18.54 -0.15
CA TRP A 721 20.91 -18.45 -0.84
C TRP A 721 19.95 -19.53 -0.33
N ALA A 722 18.69 -19.17 -0.04
CA ALA A 722 17.69 -20.11 0.48
C ALA A 722 17.30 -21.21 -0.53
N SER A 723 17.55 -20.98 -1.82
CA SER A 723 17.38 -21.95 -2.91
C SER A 723 18.63 -22.80 -3.21
N ASP A 724 19.79 -22.47 -2.61
CA ASP A 724 21.07 -23.12 -2.87
C ASP A 724 22.04 -22.83 -1.71
N THR A 725 21.94 -23.65 -0.66
CA THR A 725 22.64 -23.47 0.62
C THR A 725 24.14 -23.75 0.58
N ALA A 726 24.66 -24.23 -0.56
CA ALA A 726 26.10 -24.31 -0.83
C ALA A 726 26.68 -22.95 -1.28
N THR A 727 25.84 -22.04 -1.79
CA THR A 727 26.28 -20.77 -2.39
C THR A 727 26.08 -19.56 -1.48
N GLN A 728 27.20 -18.98 -1.03
CA GLN A 728 27.27 -17.73 -0.28
C GLN A 728 26.75 -16.54 -1.11
N THR A 729 26.06 -15.58 -0.48
CA THR A 729 25.40 -14.51 -1.22
C THR A 729 26.27 -13.28 -1.47
N GLY A 730 27.03 -12.85 -0.44
CA GLY A 730 27.63 -11.53 -0.45
C GLY A 730 26.58 -10.39 -0.57
N PRO A 731 27.00 -9.16 -0.94
CA PRO A 731 26.11 -8.02 -1.12
C PRO A 731 25.23 -8.12 -2.39
N VAL A 732 25.51 -9.09 -3.27
CA VAL A 732 24.91 -9.23 -4.61
C VAL A 732 23.41 -9.51 -4.54
N THR A 733 22.69 -9.11 -5.58
CA THR A 733 21.32 -9.57 -5.85
C THR A 733 21.29 -10.47 -7.08
N ASP A 734 20.52 -11.55 -7.01
CA ASP A 734 20.39 -12.53 -8.08
C ASP A 734 18.90 -12.86 -8.31
N ALA A 735 18.38 -12.40 -9.46
CA ALA A 735 17.00 -12.63 -9.87
C ALA A 735 16.71 -14.08 -10.30
N SER A 736 17.73 -14.93 -10.46
CA SER A 736 17.60 -16.36 -10.73
C SER A 736 17.40 -17.19 -9.45
N LYS A 737 18.03 -16.79 -8.34
CA LYS A 737 17.95 -17.42 -7.00
C LYS A 737 16.60 -17.14 -6.35
N LYS A 738 15.58 -17.81 -6.87
CA LYS A 738 14.17 -17.70 -6.43
C LYS A 738 13.82 -18.75 -5.38
N TYR A 739 12.94 -18.37 -4.46
CA TYR A 739 12.45 -19.20 -3.37
C TYR A 739 10.93 -19.02 -3.20
N GLU A 740 10.25 -20.00 -2.62
CA GLU A 740 8.78 -19.97 -2.47
C GLU A 740 8.33 -18.88 -1.48
N CYS A 741 7.34 -18.09 -1.88
CA CYS A 741 6.81 -17.01 -1.07
C CYS A 741 5.32 -16.75 -1.33
N VAL A 742 4.66 -16.15 -0.34
CA VAL A 742 3.31 -15.62 -0.47
C VAL A 742 3.43 -14.10 -0.63
N ARG A 743 3.12 -13.58 -1.84
CA ARG A 743 3.09 -12.13 -2.12
C ARG A 743 1.67 -11.60 -1.95
N GLN A 744 1.57 -10.43 -1.32
CA GLN A 744 0.32 -9.79 -0.96
C GLN A 744 0.37 -8.30 -1.34
N ARG A 745 -0.62 -7.82 -2.09
CA ARG A 745 -0.83 -6.39 -2.34
C ARG A 745 -2.28 -6.03 -2.03
N THR A 746 -2.49 -4.93 -1.32
CA THR A 746 -3.83 -4.35 -1.17
C THR A 746 -4.00 -3.31 -2.27
N ASP A 747 -4.89 -3.59 -3.20
CA ASP A 747 -5.21 -2.73 -4.32
C ASP A 747 -6.68 -2.27 -4.25
N ILE A 748 -6.96 -1.04 -4.68
CA ILE A 748 -8.35 -0.55 -4.75
C ILE A 748 -9.01 -1.23 -5.94
N ARG A 749 -10.12 -1.93 -5.72
CA ARG A 749 -10.85 -2.66 -6.75
C ARG A 749 -12.29 -2.21 -6.83
N TYR A 750 -12.90 -2.37 -8.00
CA TYR A 750 -14.34 -2.21 -8.15
C TYR A 750 -15.10 -3.34 -7.44
N ASP A 751 -16.27 -3.00 -6.91
CA ASP A 751 -17.10 -3.89 -6.10
C ASP A 751 -18.58 -3.72 -6.46
N TYR A 752 -19.09 -4.66 -7.25
CA TYR A 752 -20.37 -4.52 -7.94
C TYR A 752 -21.55 -5.16 -7.17
N HIS A 753 -22.45 -4.30 -6.67
CA HIS A 753 -23.62 -4.70 -5.89
C HIS A 753 -24.78 -5.13 -6.80
N GLN A 754 -24.59 -6.24 -7.52
CA GLN A 754 -25.47 -6.71 -8.61
C GLN A 754 -26.97 -6.78 -8.25
N GLY A 755 -27.31 -7.16 -7.01
CA GLY A 755 -28.70 -7.29 -6.57
C GLY A 755 -29.45 -5.95 -6.53
N GLN A 756 -28.76 -4.85 -6.18
CA GLN A 756 -29.36 -3.51 -6.15
C GLN A 756 -29.66 -3.02 -7.57
N LEU A 757 -28.70 -3.17 -8.50
CA LEU A 757 -28.89 -2.76 -9.90
C LEU A 757 -30.08 -3.50 -10.54
N TRP A 758 -30.16 -4.82 -10.34
CA TRP A 758 -31.25 -5.64 -10.85
C TRP A 758 -32.59 -5.32 -10.19
N ALA A 759 -32.64 -5.01 -8.89
CA ALA A 759 -33.88 -4.62 -8.23
C ALA A 759 -34.47 -3.32 -8.83
N VAL A 760 -33.64 -2.28 -8.99
CA VAL A 760 -34.05 -0.99 -9.55
C VAL A 760 -34.52 -1.13 -11.00
N TYR A 761 -33.75 -1.84 -11.84
CA TYR A 761 -34.15 -2.03 -13.24
C TYR A 761 -35.37 -2.94 -13.39
N SER A 762 -35.51 -4.00 -12.59
CA SER A 762 -36.67 -4.90 -12.70
C SER A 762 -37.97 -4.16 -12.41
N VAL A 763 -38.01 -3.31 -11.37
CA VAL A 763 -39.17 -2.47 -11.06
C VAL A 763 -39.43 -1.45 -12.17
N ALA A 764 -38.39 -0.76 -12.64
CA ALA A 764 -38.51 0.26 -13.69
C ALA A 764 -39.00 -0.31 -15.03
N ILE A 765 -38.49 -1.49 -15.42
CA ILE A 765 -38.85 -2.19 -16.66
C ILE A 765 -40.25 -2.81 -16.53
N PHE A 766 -40.61 -3.42 -15.40
CA PHE A 766 -41.94 -3.99 -15.17
C PHE A 766 -43.05 -2.93 -15.29
N LEU A 767 -42.86 -1.77 -14.65
CA LEU A 767 -43.79 -0.65 -14.75
C LEU A 767 -43.84 -0.06 -16.18
N ALA A 768 -42.70 -0.02 -16.89
CA ALA A 768 -42.67 0.40 -18.30
C ALA A 768 -43.40 -0.59 -19.23
N ILE A 769 -43.26 -1.91 -19.02
CA ILE A 769 -43.97 -2.95 -19.78
C ILE A 769 -45.48 -2.81 -19.58
N ILE A 770 -45.93 -2.67 -18.32
CA ILE A 770 -47.36 -2.41 -18.01
C ILE A 770 -47.84 -1.14 -18.69
N GLY A 771 -47.06 -0.06 -18.64
CA GLY A 771 -47.41 1.21 -19.25
C GLY A 771 -47.52 1.15 -20.78
N VAL A 772 -46.55 0.50 -21.43
CA VAL A 772 -46.59 0.25 -22.88
C VAL A 772 -47.75 -0.66 -23.24
N ALA A 773 -48.04 -1.73 -22.49
CA ALA A 773 -49.20 -2.59 -22.71
C ALA A 773 -50.53 -1.83 -22.66
N PHE A 774 -50.70 -0.92 -21.68
CA PHE A 774 -51.85 -0.01 -21.68
C PHE A 774 -51.88 0.90 -22.91
N GLY A 775 -50.75 1.50 -23.31
CA GLY A 775 -50.67 2.31 -24.52
C GLY A 775 -51.06 1.53 -25.78
N VAL A 776 -50.55 0.30 -25.94
CA VAL A 776 -50.84 -0.60 -27.06
C VAL A 776 -52.32 -0.93 -27.13
N ALA A 777 -52.95 -1.28 -26.00
CA ALA A 777 -54.39 -1.54 -25.97
C ALA A 777 -55.22 -0.29 -26.35
N ALA A 778 -54.76 0.93 -26.03
CA ALA A 778 -55.43 2.14 -26.53
C ALA A 778 -55.28 2.33 -28.04
N VAL A 779 -54.11 1.99 -28.63
CA VAL A 779 -53.90 2.01 -30.09
C VAL A 779 -54.75 0.95 -30.80
N TRP A 780 -54.88 -0.25 -30.23
CA TRP A 780 -55.75 -1.31 -30.77
C TRP A 780 -57.24 -0.91 -30.72
N GLU A 781 -57.67 -0.26 -29.64
CA GLU A 781 -59.07 0.20 -29.48
C GLU A 781 -59.41 1.46 -30.31
N GLU A 782 -58.42 2.25 -30.75
CA GLU A 782 -58.64 3.41 -31.63
C GLU A 782 -58.28 3.16 -33.11
N GLY A 783 -57.49 2.13 -33.42
CA GLY A 783 -56.94 1.87 -34.76
C GLY A 783 -55.91 2.90 -35.25
N LEU A 784 -55.62 3.93 -34.45
CA LEU A 784 -54.85 5.12 -34.83
C LEU A 784 -53.88 5.53 -33.72
N VAL A 785 -52.71 6.06 -34.11
CA VAL A 785 -51.76 6.68 -33.18
C VAL A 785 -51.96 8.19 -33.22
N ARG A 786 -52.19 8.80 -32.05
CA ARG A 786 -52.37 10.25 -31.89
C ARG A 786 -51.20 10.89 -31.14
N ASN A 787 -50.88 12.13 -31.49
CA ASN A 787 -49.90 12.96 -30.79
C ASN A 787 -50.61 14.03 -29.95
N THR A 788 -49.94 14.59 -28.94
CA THR A 788 -50.45 15.73 -28.14
C THR A 788 -50.02 17.08 -28.70
N ARG A 789 -49.58 17.15 -29.97
CA ARG A 789 -49.19 18.40 -30.63
C ARG A 789 -50.44 19.23 -30.95
N PHE A 790 -50.30 20.56 -30.94
CA PHE A 790 -51.36 21.51 -31.30
C PHE A 790 -52.07 21.17 -32.63
N SER A 791 -51.32 20.76 -33.67
CA SER A 791 -51.90 20.34 -34.96
C SER A 791 -52.76 19.07 -34.86
N SER A 792 -52.47 18.15 -33.94
CA SER A 792 -53.30 16.98 -33.65
C SER A 792 -54.54 17.33 -32.81
N ILE A 793 -54.46 18.38 -31.99
CA ILE A 793 -55.60 18.92 -31.23
C ILE A 793 -56.57 19.62 -32.19
N VAL A 794 -56.09 20.55 -33.02
CA VAL A 794 -56.89 21.24 -34.05
C VAL A 794 -57.49 20.25 -35.06
N ALA A 795 -56.78 19.19 -35.44
CA ALA A 795 -57.33 18.13 -36.30
C ALA A 795 -58.51 17.37 -35.66
N ALA A 796 -58.58 17.31 -34.32
CA ALA A 796 -59.64 16.65 -33.57
C ALA A 796 -60.81 17.60 -33.20
N THR A 797 -60.60 18.92 -33.25
CA THR A 797 -61.61 19.94 -32.91
C THR A 797 -62.02 20.82 -34.11
N ARG A 798 -61.75 20.35 -35.34
CA ARG A 798 -61.94 21.13 -36.57
C ARG A 798 -63.41 21.49 -36.84
N GLY A 799 -63.65 22.72 -37.29
CA GLY A 799 -64.90 23.15 -37.92
C GLY A 799 -64.84 23.11 -39.46
N PRO A 800 -65.95 23.40 -40.17
CA PRO A 800 -66.08 23.22 -41.62
C PRO A 800 -64.97 23.88 -42.45
N GLY A 801 -64.54 25.09 -42.09
CA GLY A 801 -63.50 25.83 -42.81
C GLY A 801 -62.13 25.13 -42.88
N LEU A 802 -61.82 24.23 -41.93
CA LEU A 802 -60.57 23.47 -41.91
C LEU A 802 -60.64 22.15 -42.68
N GLU A 803 -61.82 21.65 -43.06
CA GLU A 803 -61.96 20.34 -43.74
C GLU A 803 -61.35 20.32 -45.16
N LYS A 804 -61.09 21.50 -45.73
CA LYS A 804 -60.39 21.71 -47.00
C LYS A 804 -58.97 21.13 -47.03
N LEU A 805 -58.31 20.95 -45.88
CA LEU A 805 -56.97 20.35 -45.80
C LEU A 805 -57.04 18.81 -45.81
N PRO A 806 -56.09 18.12 -46.45
CA PRO A 806 -55.96 16.67 -46.38
C PRO A 806 -55.38 16.24 -45.03
N TRP A 807 -56.21 16.26 -43.98
CA TRP A 807 -55.90 15.76 -42.63
C TRP A 807 -55.75 14.23 -42.63
N GLY A 808 -54.65 13.73 -43.23
CA GLY A 808 -54.40 12.32 -43.46
C GLY A 808 -54.26 11.52 -42.17
N ASN A 809 -55.34 10.84 -41.78
CA ASN A 809 -55.34 9.74 -40.80
C ASN A 809 -56.47 8.72 -41.07
N THR A 810 -57.09 8.74 -42.26
CA THR A 810 -58.26 7.90 -42.62
C THR A 810 -57.95 6.77 -43.60
N VAL A 811 -56.75 6.72 -44.19
CA VAL A 811 -56.31 5.64 -45.10
C VAL A 811 -54.84 5.29 -44.80
N PRO A 812 -54.47 4.00 -44.67
CA PRO A 812 -53.07 3.60 -44.56
C PRO A 812 -52.27 3.94 -45.83
N GLY A 813 -51.19 4.72 -45.69
CA GLY A 813 -50.21 4.95 -46.77
C GLY A 813 -50.21 6.34 -47.44
N SER A 814 -51.05 7.30 -47.02
CA SER A 814 -51.04 8.66 -47.58
C SER A 814 -49.87 9.52 -47.06
N ASP A 815 -49.17 10.24 -47.94
CA ASP A 815 -48.03 11.10 -47.58
C ASP A 815 -48.47 12.38 -46.84
N HIS A 816 -48.05 12.55 -45.58
CA HIS A 816 -48.56 13.58 -44.65
C HIS A 816 -48.03 15.02 -44.90
N ARG A 817 -47.28 15.26 -45.98
CA ARG A 817 -46.54 16.51 -46.22
C ARG A 817 -47.37 17.82 -46.33
N PRO A 818 -48.60 17.87 -46.88
CA PRO A 818 -49.26 19.16 -47.15
C PRO A 818 -49.64 19.98 -45.90
N VAL A 819 -50.00 19.33 -44.79
CA VAL A 819 -50.65 20.00 -43.65
C VAL A 819 -49.66 20.80 -42.80
N ALA A 820 -48.40 20.39 -42.72
CA ALA A 820 -47.41 21.01 -41.83
C ALA A 820 -46.95 22.41 -42.25
N GLY A 821 -47.17 22.80 -43.51
CA GLY A 821 -46.87 24.14 -44.04
C GLY A 821 -48.07 25.10 -44.02
N ALA A 822 -49.27 24.65 -43.63
CA ALA A 822 -50.47 25.46 -43.67
C ALA A 822 -50.48 26.52 -42.56
N ARG A 823 -50.66 27.79 -42.94
CA ARG A 823 -50.86 28.91 -42.00
C ARG A 823 -52.30 28.90 -41.50
N VAL A 824 -52.46 28.86 -40.18
CA VAL A 824 -53.76 28.78 -39.49
C VAL A 824 -53.88 29.97 -38.53
N GLY A 825 -54.97 30.73 -38.66
CA GLY A 825 -55.31 31.85 -37.78
C GLY A 825 -56.47 31.52 -36.84
N TYR A 826 -56.61 32.30 -35.77
CA TYR A 826 -57.80 32.30 -34.89
C TYR A 826 -58.57 33.60 -35.05
N GLY A 827 -59.88 33.53 -35.28
CA GLY A 827 -60.72 34.70 -35.54
C GLY A 827 -62.15 34.29 -35.89
N LEU A 828 -62.89 35.17 -36.55
CA LEU A 828 -64.24 34.85 -37.03
C LEU A 828 -64.17 33.99 -38.29
N VAL A 829 -64.80 32.81 -38.23
CA VAL A 829 -64.92 31.84 -39.32
C VAL A 829 -66.40 31.64 -39.64
N PRO A 830 -66.83 31.56 -40.91
CA PRO A 830 -68.21 31.22 -41.27
C PRO A 830 -68.58 29.81 -40.76
N THR A 831 -69.76 29.65 -40.15
CA THR A 831 -70.21 28.33 -39.67
C THR A 831 -70.90 27.50 -40.73
N ASP A 832 -71.58 28.11 -41.70
CA ASP A 832 -72.24 27.42 -42.82
C ASP A 832 -72.19 28.25 -44.11
N PRO A 833 -72.12 27.63 -45.31
CA PRO A 833 -72.21 28.35 -46.59
C PRO A 833 -73.59 28.93 -46.90
N HIS A 834 -74.64 28.45 -46.22
CA HIS A 834 -76.05 28.76 -46.54
C HIS A 834 -76.88 29.28 -45.35
N ALA A 835 -76.35 29.22 -44.13
CA ALA A 835 -76.90 29.88 -42.95
C ALA A 835 -75.86 30.87 -42.42
N GLY A 836 -76.17 32.18 -42.46
CA GLY A 836 -75.22 33.29 -42.33
C GLY A 836 -74.64 33.55 -40.93
N GLY A 837 -74.22 32.50 -40.22
CA GLY A 837 -73.49 32.59 -38.96
C GLY A 837 -71.99 32.75 -39.16
N SER A 838 -71.34 33.41 -38.20
CA SER A 838 -69.90 33.31 -38.01
C SER A 838 -69.59 33.10 -36.53
N THR A 839 -68.54 32.33 -36.23
CA THR A 839 -68.17 31.94 -34.87
C THR A 839 -66.65 32.00 -34.72
N TYR A 840 -66.18 32.22 -33.49
CA TYR A 840 -64.75 32.23 -33.22
C TYR A 840 -64.16 30.82 -33.33
N GLY A 841 -63.12 30.66 -34.17
CA GLY A 841 -62.50 29.37 -34.42
C GLY A 841 -61.18 29.49 -35.16
N PHE A 842 -60.58 28.33 -35.42
CA PHE A 842 -59.38 28.22 -36.26
C PHE A 842 -59.76 28.00 -37.73
N GLY A 843 -58.99 28.60 -38.64
CA GLY A 843 -59.18 28.47 -40.09
C GLY A 843 -57.91 28.84 -40.86
N LEU A 844 -57.95 28.68 -42.18
CA LEU A 844 -56.81 28.98 -43.06
C LEU A 844 -56.60 30.49 -43.25
N GLU A 845 -55.37 30.87 -43.58
CA GLU A 845 -55.03 32.20 -44.10
C GLU A 845 -55.96 32.55 -45.29
N GLY A 846 -56.72 33.65 -45.16
CA GLY A 846 -57.78 34.05 -46.11
C GLY A 846 -59.21 33.70 -45.70
N ASP A 847 -59.44 32.54 -45.05
CA ASP A 847 -60.77 32.13 -44.56
C ASP A 847 -61.15 32.76 -43.20
N VAL A 848 -60.15 33.22 -42.43
CA VAL A 848 -60.34 33.76 -41.06
C VAL A 848 -60.36 35.28 -41.07
N LYS A 849 -61.47 35.89 -40.62
CA LYS A 849 -61.50 37.32 -40.28
C LYS A 849 -60.93 37.54 -38.88
N GLN A 850 -59.61 37.70 -38.81
CA GLN A 850 -58.95 38.27 -37.64
C GLN A 850 -59.22 39.78 -37.61
N ARG A 851 -59.63 40.32 -36.45
CA ARG A 851 -59.93 41.76 -36.33
C ARG A 851 -58.62 42.54 -36.39
N SER A 852 -58.35 43.16 -37.54
CA SER A 852 -57.20 44.04 -37.72
C SER A 852 -57.20 45.15 -36.67
N ARG A 853 -56.02 45.49 -36.16
CA ARG A 853 -55.83 46.67 -35.32
C ARG A 853 -56.06 47.90 -36.20
N GLU A 854 -57.16 48.59 -35.94
CA GLU A 854 -57.62 49.74 -36.72
C GLU A 854 -56.67 50.92 -36.50
N GLU A 855 -55.87 51.27 -37.52
CA GLU A 855 -54.94 52.40 -37.46
C GLU A 855 -55.70 53.72 -37.60
N GLN A 856 -56.15 54.28 -36.48
CA GLN A 856 -56.61 55.66 -36.44
C GLN A 856 -55.41 56.62 -36.58
N PRO A 857 -55.47 57.61 -37.49
CA PRO A 857 -54.35 58.50 -37.76
C PRO A 857 -54.16 59.57 -36.68
N SER A 858 -52.89 59.76 -36.29
CA SER A 858 -52.31 61.00 -35.75
C SER A 858 -53.08 61.81 -34.71
N ARG A 859 -52.72 61.63 -33.43
CA ARG A 859 -52.63 62.77 -32.49
C ARG A 859 -51.50 62.55 -31.49
N THR A 860 -50.49 63.44 -31.50
CA THR A 860 -49.27 63.35 -30.69
C THR A 860 -49.42 64.03 -29.34
N PRO A 861 -49.16 63.34 -28.21
CA PRO A 861 -48.80 63.97 -26.94
C PRO A 861 -47.27 63.99 -26.80
N THR A 862 -46.68 65.16 -26.61
CA THR A 862 -45.25 65.33 -26.39
C THR A 862 -44.85 65.03 -24.95
N GLY A 863 -43.95 64.07 -24.75
CA GLY A 863 -43.03 64.00 -23.61
C GLY A 863 -43.58 63.48 -22.27
N LEU A 864 -43.08 62.32 -21.85
CA LEU A 864 -42.24 62.22 -20.64
C LEU A 864 -41.34 60.98 -20.76
N GLY A 865 -40.20 60.96 -20.06
CA GLY A 865 -39.12 59.99 -20.31
C GLY A 865 -39.30 58.65 -19.60
N SER A 866 -38.91 57.56 -20.26
CA SER A 866 -38.68 56.27 -19.58
C SER A 866 -37.31 56.28 -18.88
N PRO A 867 -37.22 55.84 -17.62
CA PRO A 867 -35.95 55.43 -17.02
C PRO A 867 -35.45 54.11 -17.65
N PHE A 868 -34.36 53.57 -17.11
CA PHE A 868 -33.71 52.31 -17.53
C PHE A 868 -33.01 52.33 -18.90
N ASN A 869 -32.13 53.32 -19.09
CA ASN A 869 -30.93 53.09 -19.88
C ASN A 869 -29.72 53.86 -19.31
N ARG A 870 -28.91 53.19 -18.48
CA ARG A 870 -27.53 53.60 -18.18
C ARG A 870 -26.65 52.38 -17.99
N ALA A 871 -25.60 52.32 -18.80
CA ALA A 871 -24.71 51.15 -18.87
C ALA A 871 -23.71 51.09 -17.72
N SER A 872 -23.12 49.89 -17.58
CA SER A 872 -21.97 49.55 -16.75
C SER A 872 -20.87 50.61 -16.68
N ARG A 873 -20.33 50.81 -15.47
CA ARG A 873 -18.90 51.13 -15.28
C ARG A 873 -18.26 50.10 -14.33
N ARG A 874 -16.93 50.03 -14.38
CA ARG A 874 -16.09 48.94 -13.85
C ARG A 874 -15.15 49.49 -12.76
N TRP A 875 -14.72 48.61 -11.85
CA TRP A 875 -13.55 48.77 -10.95
C TRP A 875 -13.72 49.81 -9.81
N SER A 876 -13.08 49.68 -8.64
CA SER A 876 -12.37 48.53 -8.02
C SER A 876 -11.97 48.85 -6.57
N LYS A 877 -11.77 47.82 -5.72
CA LYS A 877 -11.03 47.82 -4.43
C LYS A 877 -11.47 48.82 -3.33
N LEU A 878 -11.85 48.30 -2.15
CA LEU A 878 -10.99 48.24 -0.95
C LEU A 878 -11.69 47.53 0.22
N THR A 879 -10.91 47.20 1.25
CA THR A 879 -11.28 46.31 2.38
C THR A 879 -11.16 47.01 3.74
N SER A 880 -11.89 46.49 4.72
CA SER A 880 -11.69 46.66 6.18
C SER A 880 -11.91 48.05 6.80
N ASN A 881 -12.92 48.16 7.68
CA ASN A 881 -12.68 48.21 9.13
C ASN A 881 -14.00 48.03 9.91
N SER A 882 -13.93 47.40 11.10
CA SER A 882 -15.05 47.24 12.04
C SER A 882 -15.16 48.45 12.99
N PRO A 883 -16.31 48.71 13.63
CA PRO A 883 -16.69 48.03 14.89
C PRO A 883 -18.16 47.55 14.94
N PRO A 884 -18.62 46.87 16.02
CA PRO A 884 -19.87 46.11 16.05
C PRO A 884 -21.00 46.82 16.89
N PRO A 885 -22.03 46.15 17.45
CA PRO A 885 -23.43 46.55 17.28
C PRO A 885 -24.06 47.28 18.51
N PRO A 886 -25.35 47.67 18.40
CA PRO A 886 -26.25 47.66 19.55
C PRO A 886 -27.48 46.73 19.37
N ASN A 887 -28.12 46.42 20.49
CA ASN A 887 -29.11 45.35 20.68
C ASN A 887 -30.54 45.65 20.17
N THR A 888 -31.37 44.61 20.20
CA THR A 888 -32.84 44.65 20.03
C THR A 888 -33.60 45.26 21.22
N SER A 889 -34.40 46.28 20.95
CA SER A 889 -35.54 46.80 21.73
C SER A 889 -36.30 47.78 20.81
N ASP A 890 -37.63 47.80 20.62
CA ASP A 890 -38.72 47.21 21.41
C ASP A 890 -39.91 46.72 20.56
N GLY A 891 -40.66 45.77 21.14
CA GLY A 891 -42.13 45.81 21.24
C GLY A 891 -43.03 46.04 20.02
N ARG A 892 -43.42 44.96 19.33
CA ARG A 892 -44.81 44.45 19.40
C ARG A 892 -44.94 43.01 18.89
#